data_AF-A0A835K476-F1
#
_entry.id   AF-A0A835K476-F1
#
_cell.length_a   1.000
_cell.length_b   1.000
_cell.length_c   1.000
_cell.angle_alpha   90.00
_cell.angle_beta   90.00
_cell.angle_gamma   90.00
#
_symmetry.space_group_name_H-M   'P 1'
#
loop_
_entity.id
_entity.type
_entity.pdbx_description
1 polymer ?
#
loop_
_entity_poly.entity_id
_entity_poly.type
_entity_poly.pdbx_seq_one_letter_code
_entity_poly.pdbx_strand_id
1 'polypeptide(L)'
;MERNTDFDQLSERRRLERQQKLRKKIIIASVSSIAFFVIVGAGVFSLVSNHDISSPGNNGGSPSATTQPAETAKPISHVTRVIKTVCNATTYQDTCQNTLEKGVLGKDPSSVQPKDLLKIAIKAADEEIDKVLKKASSFKFDKPREKAAFDDCVELIEDAKEELKHSVDQIGNDIGKLANNAPDLNNWLSAVMSYQQTCIDGFPEGKLKSDMEKNFKATRELTSNSLAMVSSLVSFLKNFSFSGTLHRRLLAEEYNSSSLDKDGLPGWMSHEDRRILKGADQDKPKPHVSVAKDGSGDFKTISEALAAMPAKYEGRYVIFVKQGIYDETVTVTKKMVNVTMYGDGSQKTIVTGNKNFADGVQTFRTATFAVLGEGFLCKFMGFRNTAGPEKHQAVAIRVQADRAIFLNCRFEGYQDTLYAQTHRQFYRSCVITGTVDFIFGDATAIFQNCLITVRKPLENQQNIVTAQGRIDGHETTGIVLQSCRIEPDKDLVPVKNKIRSYLGRPWKEFSRTVIMDSTIGDFIHPDGWLPWQGDFGLKTLYYAEYSNKGVGAQTNARIKWPGYHIIKKEEAMKFTVETFYQGDWISSSGSPVHLGLEAVDSILRNSKSRFVICVKEGIYVENVKIEKQQWNAMMYVALRSSSDQSIFRRCSFDAYEDTLSKHSSRQFYRECQIIGTIHFIFGNAAAVFQNRTTLPMKKQNNTINAQSRTDPNQNTGISIQQCQMTPFDNLTAPTFLGRPWRDYAATVIMQSYIGDFLDPSGWIPNWEQDMDPPNTTFYAEYQNFGPGSAIEKRAGWLVVLPSITSVEAAKFTVEPFIQGRQWLAQANVFSQDTS
;
A
#
# COMPACT_ATOMS: atom_id res chain seq x y z
N MET A 1 55.76 41.40 -9.08
CA MET A 1 56.57 40.28 -9.62
C MET A 1 55.61 39.19 -10.04
N GLU A 2 55.75 38.63 -11.26
CA GLU A 2 54.71 37.77 -11.83
C GLU A 2 54.71 36.34 -11.28
N ARG A 3 53.50 35.77 -11.15
CA ARG A 3 53.05 34.56 -11.89
C ARG A 3 51.76 33.98 -11.29
N ASN A 4 50.70 33.87 -12.11
CA ASN A 4 49.79 32.71 -12.15
C ASN A 4 48.75 32.74 -13.28
N THR A 5 48.95 33.56 -14.32
CA THR A 5 48.05 33.71 -15.47
C THR A 5 47.96 32.47 -16.40
N ASP A 6 48.90 31.52 -16.32
CA ASP A 6 48.92 30.31 -17.17
C ASP A 6 47.82 29.30 -16.83
N PHE A 7 47.47 29.14 -15.55
CA PHE A 7 46.54 28.08 -15.13
C PHE A 7 45.10 28.36 -15.59
N ASP A 8 44.67 29.62 -15.53
CA ASP A 8 43.36 30.05 -16.01
C ASP A 8 43.26 29.93 -17.53
N GLN A 9 44.31 30.32 -18.28
CA GLN A 9 44.34 30.16 -19.74
C GLN A 9 44.30 28.68 -20.18
N LEU A 10 44.98 27.78 -19.45
CA LEU A 10 44.88 26.34 -19.68
C LEU A 10 43.48 25.78 -19.37
N SER A 11 42.78 26.33 -18.37
CA SER A 11 41.41 25.94 -18.04
C SER A 11 40.40 26.39 -19.12
N GLU A 12 40.52 27.64 -19.58
CA GLU A 12 39.72 28.24 -20.65
C GLU A 12 39.88 27.48 -21.97
N ARG A 13 41.12 27.19 -22.40
CA ARG A 13 41.38 26.40 -23.62
C ARG A 13 40.72 25.01 -23.55
N ARG A 14 40.81 24.30 -22.42
CA ARG A 14 40.16 22.99 -22.23
C ARG A 14 38.63 23.10 -22.22
N ARG A 15 38.07 24.22 -21.74
CA ARG A 15 36.62 24.48 -21.75
C ARG A 15 36.10 24.73 -23.18
N LEU A 16 36.83 25.53 -23.96
CA LEU A 16 36.56 25.79 -25.37
C LEU A 16 36.68 24.52 -26.23
N GLU A 17 37.72 23.71 -26.05
CA GLU A 17 37.84 22.41 -26.72
C GLU A 17 36.68 21.47 -26.42
N ARG A 18 36.22 21.41 -25.17
CA ARG A 18 35.06 20.59 -24.78
C ARG A 18 33.78 21.09 -25.43
N GLN A 19 33.55 22.41 -25.49
CA GLN A 19 32.41 22.99 -26.19
C GLN A 19 32.48 22.73 -27.72
N GLN A 20 33.65 22.83 -28.35
CA GLN A 20 33.81 22.50 -29.77
C GLN A 20 33.59 21.01 -30.04
N LYS A 21 34.11 20.10 -29.20
CA LYS A 21 33.85 18.66 -29.28
C LYS A 21 32.36 18.33 -29.08
N LEU A 22 31.66 19.04 -28.18
CA LEU A 22 30.22 18.88 -27.98
C LEU A 22 29.43 19.38 -29.20
N ARG A 23 29.74 20.57 -29.72
CA ARG A 23 29.12 21.12 -30.95
C ARG A 23 29.35 20.21 -32.15
N LYS A 24 30.56 19.68 -32.36
CA LYS A 24 30.82 18.68 -33.41
C LYS A 24 29.98 17.41 -33.24
N LYS A 25 29.84 16.88 -32.01
CA LYS A 25 28.97 15.72 -31.75
C LYS A 25 27.49 16.00 -32.03
N ILE A 26 26.99 17.18 -31.67
CA ILE A 26 25.60 17.60 -31.96
C ILE A 26 25.38 17.75 -33.47
N ILE A 27 26.32 18.39 -34.17
CA ILE A 27 26.25 18.54 -35.64
C ILE A 27 26.26 17.17 -36.32
N ILE A 28 27.17 16.26 -35.95
CA ILE A 28 27.22 14.89 -36.49
C ILE A 28 25.90 14.16 -36.22
N ALA A 29 25.36 14.22 -34.99
CA ALA A 29 24.08 13.59 -34.66
C ALA A 29 22.93 14.15 -35.51
N SER A 30 22.84 15.49 -35.68
CA SER A 30 21.80 16.10 -36.52
C SER A 30 21.93 15.72 -38.01
N VAL A 31 23.14 15.68 -38.57
CA VAL A 31 23.37 15.29 -39.96
C VAL A 31 23.05 13.80 -40.17
N SER A 32 23.44 12.92 -39.24
CA SER A 32 23.07 11.50 -39.28
C SER A 32 21.56 11.27 -39.18
N SER A 33 20.85 12.03 -38.33
CA SER A 33 19.39 11.96 -38.24
C SER A 33 18.71 12.42 -39.54
N ILE A 34 19.16 13.54 -40.13
CA ILE A 34 18.61 14.03 -41.41
C ILE A 34 18.88 13.03 -42.54
N ALA A 35 20.09 12.47 -42.62
CA ALA A 35 20.43 11.44 -43.61
C ALA A 35 19.54 10.19 -43.47
N PHE A 36 19.24 9.75 -42.23
CA PHE A 36 18.34 8.62 -41.98
C PHE A 36 16.92 8.92 -42.47
N PHE A 37 16.37 10.11 -42.19
CA PHE A 37 15.04 10.48 -42.68
C PHE A 37 14.97 10.66 -44.21
N VAL A 38 16.05 11.13 -44.86
CA VAL A 38 16.12 11.20 -46.33
C VAL A 38 16.16 9.80 -46.96
N ILE A 39 16.90 8.86 -46.38
CA ILE A 39 16.97 7.47 -46.87
C ILE A 39 15.61 6.76 -46.69
N VAL A 40 14.96 6.92 -45.54
CA VAL A 40 13.62 6.36 -45.30
C VAL A 40 12.58 7.02 -46.22
N GLY A 41 12.67 8.34 -46.43
CA GLY A 41 11.80 9.07 -47.36
C GLY A 41 11.94 8.60 -48.81
N ALA A 42 13.18 8.42 -49.30
CA ALA A 42 13.45 7.91 -50.64
C ALA A 42 13.00 6.45 -50.82
N GLY A 43 13.17 5.60 -49.79
CA GLY A 43 12.69 4.22 -49.81
C GLY A 43 11.17 4.10 -49.87
N VAL A 44 10.44 4.99 -49.17
CA VAL A 44 8.98 5.02 -49.20
C VAL A 44 8.45 5.63 -50.51
N PHE A 45 9.10 6.66 -51.06
CA PHE A 45 8.66 7.29 -52.31
C PHE A 45 8.82 6.35 -53.53
N SER A 46 9.93 5.62 -53.62
CA SER A 46 10.16 4.63 -54.69
C SER A 46 9.26 3.39 -54.60
N LEU A 47 8.61 3.13 -53.45
CA LEU A 47 7.61 2.07 -53.30
C LEU A 47 6.17 2.51 -53.59
N VAL A 48 5.93 3.82 -53.78
CA VAL A 48 4.59 4.40 -54.00
C VAL A 48 4.41 4.99 -55.40
N SER A 49 5.48 5.30 -56.13
CA SER A 49 5.43 5.89 -57.48
C SER A 49 5.42 4.89 -58.65
N ASN A 50 4.99 3.64 -58.45
CA ASN A 50 4.77 2.68 -59.54
C ASN A 50 3.27 2.32 -59.68
N HIS A 51 2.48 3.32 -60.07
CA HIS A 51 1.20 3.11 -60.76
C HIS A 51 0.98 4.27 -61.73
N ASP A 52 0.99 3.97 -63.03
CA ASP A 52 0.95 4.97 -64.08
C ASP A 52 -0.34 5.79 -64.08
N ILE A 53 -0.18 7.12 -64.08
CA ILE A 53 -1.22 8.08 -64.46
C ILE A 53 -0.78 8.71 -65.77
N SER A 54 -1.42 8.34 -66.88
CA SER A 54 -1.33 9.06 -68.15
C SER A 54 -2.58 9.92 -68.35
N SER A 55 -2.35 11.19 -68.66
CA SER A 55 -3.35 12.26 -68.67
C SER A 55 -4.38 12.18 -69.80
N PRO A 56 -5.59 12.76 -69.64
CA PRO A 56 -6.58 12.84 -70.71
C PRO A 56 -6.22 13.93 -71.74
N GLY A 57 -6.19 13.56 -73.02
CA GLY A 57 -6.17 14.45 -74.18
C GLY A 57 -7.38 14.17 -75.06
N ASN A 58 -8.13 15.22 -75.43
CA ASN A 58 -9.44 15.09 -76.08
C ASN A 58 -9.31 15.05 -77.62
N ASN A 59 -9.87 14.03 -78.29
CA ASN A 59 -10.62 14.17 -79.57
C ASN A 59 -11.08 12.83 -80.19
N GLY A 60 -12.39 12.73 -80.43
CA GLY A 60 -13.04 12.12 -81.62
C GLY A 60 -12.69 10.70 -82.10
N GLY A 61 -13.60 9.74 -81.88
CA GLY A 61 -13.65 8.49 -82.64
C GLY A 61 -14.41 7.35 -81.95
N SER A 62 -15.50 6.86 -82.57
CA SER A 62 -16.20 5.61 -82.23
C SER A 62 -16.07 4.64 -83.42
N PRO A 63 -16.35 3.31 -83.33
CA PRO A 63 -16.83 2.52 -82.19
C PRO A 63 -16.14 1.13 -82.00
N SER A 64 -16.69 0.30 -81.09
CA SER A 64 -16.54 -1.18 -80.96
C SER A 64 -15.21 -1.71 -80.37
N ALA A 65 -15.16 -2.69 -79.43
CA ALA A 65 -16.02 -3.87 -79.30
C ALA A 65 -16.02 -4.55 -77.90
N THR A 66 -17.13 -5.26 -77.62
CA THR A 66 -17.29 -6.44 -76.73
C THR A 66 -16.99 -6.39 -75.22
N THR A 67 -18.08 -6.46 -74.47
CA THR A 67 -18.29 -6.83 -73.06
C THR A 67 -17.80 -8.25 -72.68
N GLN A 68 -17.21 -8.42 -71.49
CA GLN A 68 -17.57 -9.47 -70.51
C GLN A 68 -17.25 -8.99 -69.06
N PRO A 69 -17.95 -9.48 -68.02
CA PRO A 69 -18.04 -8.77 -66.74
C PRO A 69 -17.07 -9.29 -65.66
N ALA A 70 -16.44 -8.37 -64.93
CA ALA A 70 -15.76 -8.66 -63.67
C ALA A 70 -16.76 -8.51 -62.50
N GLU A 71 -16.73 -9.46 -61.55
CA GLU A 71 -17.64 -9.51 -60.41
C GLU A 71 -17.49 -8.29 -59.48
N THR A 72 -18.60 -7.66 -59.12
CA THR A 72 -18.62 -6.54 -58.17
C THR A 72 -18.56 -7.04 -56.73
N ALA A 73 -17.35 -6.99 -56.14
CA ALA A 73 -17.18 -7.15 -54.70
C ALA A 73 -18.00 -6.10 -53.94
N LYS A 74 -19.03 -6.54 -53.20
CA LYS A 74 -19.93 -5.64 -52.45
C LYS A 74 -19.14 -4.88 -51.38
N PRO A 75 -19.38 -3.56 -51.19
CA PRO A 75 -18.73 -2.80 -50.13
C PRO A 75 -19.16 -3.33 -48.75
N ILE A 76 -18.17 -3.66 -47.92
CA ILE A 76 -18.37 -4.13 -46.55
C ILE A 76 -19.04 -3.03 -45.73
N SER A 77 -20.10 -3.36 -44.98
CA SER A 77 -20.83 -2.38 -44.19
C SER A 77 -19.94 -1.73 -43.12
N HIS A 78 -20.18 -0.46 -42.81
CA HIS A 78 -19.44 0.30 -41.78
C HIS A 78 -19.41 -0.43 -40.43
N VAL A 79 -20.55 -1.01 -40.01
CA VAL A 79 -20.68 -1.82 -38.79
C VAL A 79 -19.75 -3.03 -38.79
N THR A 80 -19.70 -3.80 -39.88
CA THR A 80 -18.84 -5.00 -39.97
C THR A 80 -17.37 -4.64 -39.76
N ARG A 81 -16.94 -3.46 -40.20
CA ARG A 81 -15.58 -2.95 -39.95
C ARG A 81 -15.36 -2.60 -38.47
N VAL A 82 -16.32 -1.90 -37.84
CA VAL A 82 -16.24 -1.56 -36.40
C VAL A 82 -16.22 -2.81 -35.52
N ILE A 83 -17.08 -3.80 -35.80
CA ILE A 83 -17.11 -5.09 -35.07
C ILE A 83 -15.74 -5.77 -35.14
N LYS A 84 -15.14 -5.90 -36.33
CA LYS A 84 -13.80 -6.49 -36.49
C LYS A 84 -12.73 -5.70 -35.70
N THR A 85 -12.72 -4.38 -35.79
CA THR A 85 -11.77 -3.55 -35.01
C THR A 85 -11.92 -3.74 -33.51
N VAL A 86 -13.14 -3.83 -32.99
CA VAL A 86 -13.40 -4.04 -31.55
C VAL A 86 -13.01 -5.46 -31.11
N CYS A 87 -13.37 -6.49 -31.89
CA CYS A 87 -13.07 -7.89 -31.56
C CYS A 87 -11.59 -8.25 -31.69
N ASN A 88 -10.80 -7.57 -32.53
CA ASN A 88 -9.35 -7.80 -32.65
C ASN A 88 -8.57 -7.64 -31.33
N ALA A 89 -9.10 -6.90 -30.36
CA ALA A 89 -8.49 -6.70 -29.04
C ALA A 89 -8.87 -7.79 -28.02
N THR A 90 -9.75 -8.72 -28.38
CA THR A 90 -10.33 -9.73 -27.48
C THR A 90 -9.63 -11.09 -27.60
N THR A 91 -9.65 -11.87 -26.51
CA THR A 91 -9.12 -13.24 -26.51
C THR A 91 -9.92 -14.17 -27.42
N TYR A 92 -11.26 -14.10 -27.38
CA TYR A 92 -12.15 -15.02 -28.11
C TYR A 92 -12.81 -14.30 -29.30
N GLN A 93 -12.00 -14.00 -30.32
CA GLN A 93 -12.38 -13.15 -31.46
C GLN A 93 -13.61 -13.66 -32.22
N ASP A 94 -13.74 -14.98 -32.42
CA ASP A 94 -14.88 -15.57 -33.12
C ASP A 94 -16.16 -15.46 -32.27
N THR A 95 -16.07 -15.75 -30.97
CA THR A 95 -17.18 -15.57 -30.01
C THR A 95 -17.62 -14.11 -29.95
N CYS A 96 -16.68 -13.16 -30.01
CA CYS A 96 -16.97 -11.72 -30.11
C CYS A 96 -17.71 -11.37 -31.41
N GLN A 97 -17.17 -11.75 -32.57
CA GLN A 97 -17.74 -11.41 -33.88
C GLN A 97 -19.15 -11.97 -34.04
N ASN A 98 -19.33 -13.28 -33.80
CA ASN A 98 -20.64 -13.95 -33.90
C ASN A 98 -21.71 -13.31 -32.98
N THR A 99 -21.31 -12.90 -31.77
CA THR A 99 -22.23 -12.27 -30.81
C THR A 99 -22.61 -10.86 -31.23
N LEU A 100 -21.64 -10.03 -31.62
CA LEU A 100 -21.90 -8.65 -32.02
C LEU A 100 -22.66 -8.56 -33.35
N GLU A 101 -22.34 -9.40 -34.34
CA GLU A 101 -23.07 -9.45 -35.60
C GLU A 101 -24.54 -9.80 -35.36
N LYS A 102 -24.80 -10.87 -34.58
CA LYS A 102 -26.17 -11.27 -34.20
C LYS A 102 -26.92 -10.18 -33.43
N GLY A 103 -26.27 -9.49 -32.48
CA GLY A 103 -26.88 -8.44 -31.66
C GLY A 103 -27.12 -7.10 -32.37
N VAL A 104 -26.62 -6.95 -33.61
CA VAL A 104 -26.82 -5.78 -34.47
C VAL A 104 -27.80 -6.06 -35.63
N LEU A 105 -28.17 -7.32 -35.89
CA LEU A 105 -29.23 -7.66 -36.85
C LEU A 105 -30.52 -6.85 -36.57
N GLY A 106 -31.03 -6.18 -37.60
CA GLY A 106 -32.23 -5.35 -37.51
C GLY A 106 -32.03 -3.91 -36.98
N LYS A 107 -30.81 -3.50 -36.64
CA LYS A 107 -30.48 -2.09 -36.31
C LYS A 107 -29.93 -1.36 -37.54
N ASP A 108 -30.21 -0.06 -37.65
CA ASP A 108 -29.62 0.79 -38.69
C ASP A 108 -28.08 0.84 -38.51
N PRO A 109 -27.28 0.40 -39.51
CA PRO A 109 -25.82 0.42 -39.42
C PRO A 109 -25.22 1.80 -39.17
N SER A 110 -25.94 2.87 -39.49
CA SER A 110 -25.55 4.27 -39.27
C SER A 110 -25.61 4.68 -37.79
N SER A 111 -26.39 3.96 -36.98
CA SER A 111 -26.75 4.33 -35.60
C SER A 111 -25.92 3.64 -34.51
N VAL A 112 -25.22 2.55 -34.84
CA VAL A 112 -24.55 1.68 -33.86
C VAL A 112 -23.26 2.29 -33.36
N GLN A 113 -23.21 2.72 -32.10
CA GLN A 113 -22.00 3.26 -31.49
C GLN A 113 -21.19 2.16 -30.78
N PRO A 114 -19.87 2.35 -30.56
CA PRO A 114 -19.04 1.34 -29.90
C PRO A 114 -19.50 0.99 -28.48
N LYS A 115 -20.16 1.93 -27.77
CA LYS A 115 -20.80 1.68 -26.46
C LYS A 115 -21.95 0.65 -26.55
N ASP A 116 -22.66 0.61 -27.67
CA ASP A 116 -23.80 -0.28 -27.88
C ASP A 116 -23.32 -1.71 -28.16
N LEU A 117 -22.16 -1.85 -28.83
CA LEU A 117 -21.46 -3.14 -28.96
C LEU A 117 -21.05 -3.69 -27.59
N LEU A 118 -20.51 -2.85 -26.70
CA LEU A 118 -20.18 -3.27 -25.33
C LEU A 118 -21.45 -3.71 -24.56
N LYS A 119 -22.56 -2.96 -24.65
CA LYS A 119 -23.85 -3.39 -24.07
C LYS A 119 -24.32 -4.74 -24.62
N ILE A 120 -24.15 -5.00 -25.91
CA ILE A 120 -24.52 -6.28 -26.54
C ILE A 120 -23.67 -7.42 -25.97
N ALA A 121 -22.35 -7.24 -25.85
CA ALA A 121 -21.46 -8.26 -25.30
C ALA A 121 -21.78 -8.61 -23.83
N ILE A 122 -21.98 -7.59 -22.98
CA ILE A 122 -22.32 -7.81 -21.55
C ILE A 122 -23.70 -8.47 -21.41
N LYS A 123 -24.70 -8.06 -22.21
CA LYS A 123 -26.02 -8.71 -22.22
C LYS A 123 -25.96 -10.16 -22.69
N ALA A 124 -25.12 -10.48 -23.67
CA ALA A 124 -24.94 -11.85 -24.12
C ALA A 124 -24.32 -12.73 -23.00
N ALA A 125 -23.42 -12.19 -22.17
CA ALA A 125 -22.88 -12.90 -21.01
C ALA A 125 -23.98 -13.24 -19.98
N ASP A 126 -24.91 -12.30 -19.73
CA ASP A 126 -26.08 -12.49 -18.85
C ASP A 126 -27.07 -13.53 -19.43
N GLU A 127 -27.35 -13.48 -20.74
CA GLU A 127 -28.16 -14.48 -21.44
C GLU A 127 -27.56 -15.90 -21.39
N GLU A 128 -26.22 -16.03 -21.43
CA GLU A 128 -25.55 -17.33 -21.24
C GLU A 128 -25.61 -17.80 -19.78
N ILE A 129 -25.49 -16.90 -18.79
CA ILE A 129 -25.71 -17.26 -17.38
C ILE A 129 -27.12 -17.82 -17.17
N ASP A 130 -28.13 -17.21 -17.78
CA ASP A 130 -29.52 -17.69 -17.75
C ASP A 130 -29.66 -19.12 -18.30
N LYS A 131 -28.86 -19.49 -19.32
CA LYS A 131 -28.81 -20.84 -19.86
C LYS A 131 -28.07 -21.81 -18.94
N VAL A 132 -27.04 -21.34 -18.22
CA VAL A 132 -26.39 -22.13 -17.16
C VAL A 132 -27.39 -22.44 -16.05
N LEU A 133 -28.09 -21.44 -15.51
CA LEU A 133 -29.11 -21.64 -14.46
C LEU A 133 -30.24 -22.59 -14.90
N LYS A 134 -30.71 -22.48 -16.14
CA LYS A 134 -31.74 -23.38 -16.69
C LYS A 134 -31.24 -24.83 -16.88
N LYS A 135 -29.96 -25.04 -17.19
CA LYS A 135 -29.36 -26.38 -17.24
C LYS A 135 -29.10 -26.93 -15.83
N ALA A 136 -28.61 -26.07 -14.94
CA ALA A 136 -28.33 -26.34 -13.54
C ALA A 136 -29.56 -26.91 -12.80
N SER A 137 -30.76 -26.39 -13.07
CA SER A 137 -32.01 -26.94 -12.48
C SER A 137 -32.38 -28.37 -12.91
N SER A 138 -31.73 -28.92 -13.94
CA SER A 138 -31.89 -30.33 -14.35
C SER A 138 -30.94 -31.31 -13.66
N PHE A 139 -30.00 -30.80 -12.86
CA PHE A 139 -29.02 -31.63 -12.17
C PHE A 139 -29.63 -32.40 -11.00
N LYS A 140 -29.17 -33.64 -10.84
CA LYS A 140 -29.43 -34.48 -9.67
C LYS A 140 -28.14 -34.55 -8.87
N PHE A 141 -28.25 -34.40 -7.56
CA PHE A 141 -27.11 -34.45 -6.64
C PHE A 141 -27.17 -35.76 -5.86
N ASP A 142 -26.16 -36.60 -6.03
CA ASP A 142 -26.08 -37.89 -5.35
C ASP A 142 -25.46 -37.73 -3.96
N LYS A 143 -24.74 -36.63 -3.71
CA LYS A 143 -24.10 -36.33 -2.41
C LYS A 143 -24.58 -34.99 -1.82
N PRO A 144 -24.78 -34.88 -0.49
CA PRO A 144 -25.12 -33.62 0.18
C PRO A 144 -24.14 -32.48 -0.13
N ARG A 145 -22.85 -32.81 -0.30
CA ARG A 145 -21.80 -31.85 -0.65
C ARG A 145 -21.93 -31.28 -2.06
N GLU A 146 -22.42 -32.07 -3.02
CA GLU A 146 -22.67 -31.61 -4.39
C GLU A 146 -23.86 -30.65 -4.42
N LYS A 147 -24.91 -30.93 -3.63
CA LYS A 147 -26.02 -30.01 -3.43
C LYS A 147 -25.58 -28.70 -2.76
N ALA A 148 -24.77 -28.77 -1.70
CA ALA A 148 -24.26 -27.56 -1.05
C ALA A 148 -23.40 -26.70 -2.00
N ALA A 149 -22.62 -27.32 -2.89
CA ALA A 149 -21.83 -26.60 -3.90
C ALA A 149 -22.73 -25.92 -4.94
N PHE A 150 -23.85 -26.56 -5.26
CA PHE A 150 -24.86 -26.00 -6.13
C PHE A 150 -25.58 -24.82 -5.49
N ASP A 151 -26.04 -24.95 -4.24
CA ASP A 151 -26.72 -23.89 -3.49
C ASP A 151 -25.80 -22.65 -3.35
N ASP A 152 -24.50 -22.86 -3.07
CA ASP A 152 -23.47 -21.80 -3.06
C ASP A 152 -23.22 -21.21 -4.46
N CYS A 153 -23.20 -22.04 -5.51
CA CYS A 153 -23.10 -21.56 -6.88
C CYS A 153 -24.27 -20.67 -7.29
N VAL A 154 -25.52 -21.00 -6.91
CA VAL A 154 -26.69 -20.17 -7.24
C VAL A 154 -26.55 -18.76 -6.67
N GLU A 155 -26.13 -18.62 -5.40
CA GLU A 155 -25.85 -17.32 -4.76
C GLU A 155 -24.78 -16.53 -5.54
N LEU A 156 -23.66 -17.16 -5.87
CA LEU A 156 -22.57 -16.53 -6.63
C LEU A 156 -23.00 -16.11 -8.05
N ILE A 157 -23.90 -16.85 -8.67
CA ILE A 157 -24.38 -16.53 -10.01
C ILE A 157 -25.47 -15.45 -10.00
N GLU A 158 -26.31 -15.38 -8.97
CA GLU A 158 -27.18 -14.22 -8.75
C GLU A 158 -26.35 -12.95 -8.53
N ASP A 159 -25.26 -13.03 -7.76
CA ASP A 159 -24.29 -11.94 -7.60
C ASP A 159 -23.68 -11.52 -8.94
N ALA A 160 -23.25 -12.47 -9.77
CA ALA A 160 -22.70 -12.19 -11.11
C ALA A 160 -23.71 -11.50 -12.04
N LYS A 161 -25.00 -11.87 -11.98
CA LYS A 161 -26.05 -11.20 -12.77
C LYS A 161 -26.29 -9.76 -12.33
N GLU A 162 -26.21 -9.48 -11.02
CA GLU A 162 -26.32 -8.12 -10.49
C GLU A 162 -25.21 -7.22 -11.04
N GLU A 163 -23.95 -7.69 -11.03
CA GLU A 163 -22.80 -6.97 -11.59
C GLU A 163 -22.91 -6.73 -13.11
N LEU A 164 -23.36 -7.73 -13.88
CA LEU A 164 -23.58 -7.59 -15.33
C LEU A 164 -24.68 -6.55 -15.63
N LYS A 165 -25.79 -6.60 -14.90
CA LYS A 165 -26.88 -5.64 -15.05
C LYS A 165 -26.42 -4.23 -14.68
N HIS A 166 -25.73 -4.07 -13.54
CA HIS A 166 -25.20 -2.78 -13.12
C HIS A 166 -24.21 -2.21 -14.15
N SER A 167 -23.35 -3.07 -14.72
CA SER A 167 -22.44 -2.70 -15.81
C SER A 167 -23.19 -2.17 -17.04
N VAL A 168 -24.30 -2.81 -17.44
CA VAL A 168 -25.13 -2.34 -18.57
C VAL A 168 -25.79 -0.98 -18.27
N ASP A 169 -26.32 -0.81 -17.06
CA ASP A 169 -27.02 0.42 -16.64
C ASP A 169 -26.06 1.62 -16.54
N GLN A 170 -24.81 1.38 -16.13
CA GLN A 170 -23.76 2.41 -16.01
C GLN A 170 -23.10 2.79 -17.34
N ILE A 171 -23.28 2.01 -18.41
CA ILE A 171 -22.97 2.46 -19.77
C ILE A 171 -24.10 3.40 -20.20
N GLY A 172 -23.97 4.69 -19.87
CA GLY A 172 -24.98 5.69 -20.18
C GLY A 172 -25.19 5.96 -21.69
N ASN A 173 -26.06 6.93 -22.00
CA ASN A 173 -26.29 7.38 -23.38
C ASN A 173 -25.11 8.20 -23.96
N ASP A 174 -24.19 8.65 -23.12
CA ASP A 174 -23.02 9.46 -23.49
C ASP A 174 -21.74 8.61 -23.50
N ILE A 175 -20.97 8.71 -24.58
CA ILE A 175 -19.71 7.98 -24.76
C ILE A 175 -18.55 8.61 -23.97
N GLY A 176 -18.64 9.89 -23.59
CA GLY A 176 -17.67 10.55 -22.70
C GLY A 176 -17.67 9.95 -21.29
N LYS A 177 -18.85 9.58 -20.78
CA LYS A 177 -19.00 8.91 -19.48
C LYS A 177 -18.39 7.50 -19.47
N LEU A 178 -18.32 6.81 -20.61
CA LEU A 178 -17.73 5.47 -20.70
C LEU A 178 -16.24 5.46 -20.31
N ALA A 179 -15.49 6.51 -20.67
CA ALA A 179 -14.07 6.60 -20.31
C ALA A 179 -13.85 6.77 -18.80
N ASN A 180 -14.77 7.47 -18.12
CA ASN A 180 -14.73 7.67 -16.67
C ASN A 180 -15.24 6.44 -15.90
N ASN A 181 -16.23 5.72 -16.44
CA ASN A 181 -16.84 4.56 -15.80
C ASN A 181 -16.08 3.24 -16.07
N ALA A 182 -15.17 3.20 -17.04
CA ALA A 182 -14.38 2.01 -17.39
C ALA A 182 -13.64 1.32 -16.22
N PRO A 183 -13.08 2.02 -15.22
CA PRO A 183 -12.47 1.40 -14.04
C PRO A 183 -13.48 0.60 -13.21
N ASP A 184 -14.68 1.17 -13.02
CA ASP A 184 -15.77 0.51 -12.30
C ASP A 184 -16.34 -0.66 -13.14
N LEU A 185 -16.49 -0.51 -14.46
CA LEU A 185 -16.86 -1.60 -15.37
C LEU A 185 -15.87 -2.77 -15.33
N ASN A 186 -14.56 -2.50 -15.33
CA ASN A 186 -13.55 -3.55 -15.20
C ASN A 186 -13.62 -4.25 -13.83
N ASN A 187 -13.88 -3.50 -12.75
CA ASN A 187 -14.07 -4.03 -11.40
C ASN A 187 -15.27 -4.98 -11.31
N TRP A 188 -16.44 -4.58 -11.85
CA TRP A 188 -17.65 -5.42 -11.85
C TRP A 188 -17.49 -6.64 -12.77
N LEU A 189 -16.94 -6.48 -13.98
CA LEU A 189 -16.71 -7.61 -14.91
C LEU A 189 -15.64 -8.60 -14.40
N SER A 190 -14.63 -8.14 -13.65
CA SER A 190 -13.69 -9.07 -12.98
C SER A 190 -14.37 -9.79 -11.80
N ALA A 191 -15.28 -9.12 -11.07
CA ALA A 191 -16.07 -9.79 -10.04
C ALA A 191 -16.96 -10.90 -10.63
N VAL A 192 -17.59 -10.68 -11.79
CA VAL A 192 -18.33 -11.71 -12.55
C VAL A 192 -17.47 -12.94 -12.83
N MET A 193 -16.24 -12.76 -13.31
CA MET A 193 -15.30 -13.85 -13.58
C MET A 193 -14.94 -14.63 -12.31
N SER A 194 -14.62 -13.93 -11.22
CA SER A 194 -14.34 -14.53 -9.91
C SER A 194 -15.55 -15.28 -9.33
N TYR A 195 -16.78 -14.77 -9.47
CA TYR A 195 -17.99 -15.48 -9.04
C TYR A 195 -18.23 -16.77 -9.84
N GLN A 196 -18.09 -16.73 -11.16
CA GLN A 196 -18.20 -17.92 -12.02
C GLN A 196 -17.13 -18.97 -11.65
N GLN A 197 -15.89 -18.55 -11.39
CA GLN A 197 -14.83 -19.47 -10.95
C GLN A 197 -15.06 -20.02 -9.54
N THR A 198 -15.51 -19.19 -8.60
CA THR A 198 -15.80 -19.62 -7.22
C THR A 198 -16.93 -20.65 -7.20
N CYS A 199 -17.96 -20.48 -8.03
CA CYS A 199 -19.01 -21.49 -8.24
C CYS A 199 -18.39 -22.83 -8.69
N ILE A 200 -17.55 -22.82 -9.73
CA ILE A 200 -16.89 -24.03 -10.26
C ILE A 200 -16.01 -24.71 -9.19
N ASP A 201 -15.26 -23.92 -8.42
CA ASP A 201 -14.33 -24.42 -7.40
C ASP A 201 -15.03 -25.02 -6.17
N GLY A 202 -16.29 -24.67 -5.90
CA GLY A 202 -17.09 -25.28 -4.85
C GLY A 202 -17.40 -26.77 -5.10
N PHE A 203 -17.46 -27.19 -6.37
CA PHE A 203 -17.75 -28.57 -6.74
C PHE A 203 -16.54 -29.50 -6.47
N PRO A 204 -16.78 -30.71 -5.93
CA PRO A 204 -15.72 -31.71 -5.79
C PRO A 204 -15.24 -32.20 -7.16
N GLU A 205 -13.98 -32.65 -7.23
CA GLU A 205 -13.40 -33.23 -8.45
C GLU A 205 -14.25 -34.39 -8.98
N GLY A 206 -14.50 -34.37 -10.30
CA GLY A 206 -15.33 -35.36 -10.98
C GLY A 206 -16.26 -34.73 -12.01
N LYS A 207 -17.17 -35.56 -12.56
CA LYS A 207 -18.02 -35.21 -13.71
C LYS A 207 -18.81 -33.91 -13.52
N LEU A 208 -19.40 -33.68 -12.34
CA LEU A 208 -20.24 -32.49 -12.10
C LEU A 208 -19.45 -31.18 -12.23
N LYS A 209 -18.20 -31.15 -11.74
CA LYS A 209 -17.30 -30.01 -11.91
C LYS A 209 -16.97 -29.77 -13.38
N SER A 210 -16.59 -30.81 -14.12
CA SER A 210 -16.30 -30.71 -15.56
C SER A 210 -17.52 -30.31 -16.41
N ASP A 211 -18.72 -30.77 -16.05
CA ASP A 211 -19.98 -30.36 -16.68
C ASP A 211 -20.28 -28.88 -16.38
N MET A 212 -19.97 -28.38 -15.18
CA MET A 212 -20.06 -26.96 -14.84
C MET A 212 -19.03 -26.11 -15.57
N GLU A 213 -17.76 -26.49 -15.61
CA GLU A 213 -16.71 -25.83 -16.40
C GLU A 213 -17.13 -25.69 -17.87
N LYS A 214 -17.68 -26.76 -18.46
CA LYS A 214 -18.20 -26.76 -19.83
C LYS A 214 -19.41 -25.85 -20.01
N ASN A 215 -20.31 -25.77 -19.03
CA ASN A 215 -21.48 -24.88 -19.08
C ASN A 215 -21.09 -23.41 -18.94
N PHE A 216 -20.14 -23.06 -18.08
CA PHE A 216 -19.66 -21.69 -17.90
C PHE A 216 -18.77 -21.17 -19.04
N LYS A 217 -18.21 -22.06 -19.87
CA LYS A 217 -17.30 -21.68 -20.97
C LYS A 217 -17.80 -20.47 -21.77
N ALA A 218 -19.04 -20.50 -22.26
CA ALA A 218 -19.57 -19.44 -23.12
C ALA A 218 -19.66 -18.08 -22.40
N THR A 219 -20.16 -18.04 -21.16
CA THR A 219 -20.25 -16.78 -20.40
C THR A 219 -18.89 -16.26 -19.94
N ARG A 220 -17.91 -17.14 -19.64
CA ARG A 220 -16.51 -16.75 -19.39
C ARG A 220 -15.88 -16.10 -20.63
N GLU A 221 -16.05 -16.69 -21.82
CA GLU A 221 -15.56 -16.11 -23.07
C GLU A 221 -16.17 -14.73 -23.35
N LEU A 222 -17.48 -14.57 -23.13
CA LEU A 222 -18.18 -13.30 -23.32
C LEU A 222 -17.81 -12.23 -22.29
N THR A 223 -17.54 -12.62 -21.04
CA THR A 223 -17.10 -11.72 -19.97
C THR A 223 -15.65 -11.27 -20.20
N SER A 224 -14.76 -12.20 -20.57
CA SER A 224 -13.38 -11.91 -21.03
C SER A 224 -13.35 -10.95 -22.21
N ASN A 225 -14.16 -11.22 -23.24
CA ASN A 225 -14.31 -10.33 -24.39
C ASN A 225 -14.84 -8.95 -23.96
N SER A 226 -15.76 -8.87 -22.99
CA SER A 226 -16.29 -7.60 -22.47
C SER A 226 -15.21 -6.78 -21.74
N LEU A 227 -14.37 -7.40 -20.90
CA LEU A 227 -13.21 -6.75 -20.25
C LEU A 227 -12.22 -6.19 -21.28
N ALA A 228 -11.89 -7.00 -22.30
CA ALA A 228 -11.03 -6.59 -23.41
C ALA A 228 -11.64 -5.42 -24.21
N MET A 229 -12.95 -5.46 -24.46
CA MET A 229 -13.69 -4.39 -25.14
C MET A 229 -13.67 -3.08 -24.34
N VAL A 230 -13.89 -3.09 -23.02
CA VAL A 230 -13.76 -1.87 -22.18
C VAL A 230 -12.38 -1.23 -22.38
N SER A 231 -11.32 -2.03 -22.26
CA SER A 231 -9.93 -1.57 -22.40
C SER A 231 -9.61 -1.02 -23.80
N SER A 232 -10.12 -1.68 -24.85
CA SER A 232 -10.00 -1.26 -26.24
C SER A 232 -10.73 0.06 -26.51
N LEU A 233 -11.96 0.20 -26.03
CA LEU A 233 -12.80 1.38 -26.22
C LEU A 233 -12.25 2.62 -25.51
N VAL A 234 -11.74 2.47 -24.28
CA VAL A 234 -11.04 3.58 -23.58
C VAL A 234 -9.81 4.03 -24.36
N SER A 235 -9.04 3.08 -24.91
CA SER A 235 -7.84 3.37 -25.71
C SER A 235 -8.20 4.06 -27.02
N PHE A 236 -9.28 3.64 -27.69
CA PHE A 236 -9.80 4.28 -28.89
C PHE A 236 -10.27 5.72 -28.61
N LEU A 237 -11.03 5.94 -27.53
CA LEU A 237 -11.50 7.28 -27.15
C LEU A 237 -10.33 8.24 -26.87
N LYS A 238 -9.32 7.79 -26.12
CA LYS A 238 -8.10 8.57 -25.86
C LYS A 238 -7.36 8.98 -27.14
N ASN A 239 -7.37 8.13 -28.17
CA ASN A 239 -6.74 8.41 -29.45
C ASN A 239 -7.62 9.26 -30.39
N PHE A 240 -8.94 9.09 -30.36
CA PHE A 240 -9.88 9.79 -31.25
C PHE A 240 -10.12 11.25 -30.84
N SER A 241 -9.94 11.60 -29.56
CA SER A 241 -10.01 13.00 -29.06
C SER A 241 -8.96 13.95 -29.68
N PHE A 242 -8.07 13.47 -30.55
CA PHE A 242 -7.06 14.27 -31.24
C PHE A 242 -7.60 15.11 -32.42
N SER A 243 -8.86 14.94 -32.85
CA SER A 243 -9.41 15.59 -34.05
C SER A 243 -10.47 16.70 -33.83
N GLY A 244 -10.80 17.08 -32.59
CA GLY A 244 -11.80 18.13 -32.35
C GLY A 244 -11.90 18.61 -30.90
N THR A 245 -11.42 19.83 -30.65
CA THR A 245 -11.74 20.71 -29.49
C THR A 245 -11.95 20.04 -28.12
N LEU A 246 -11.04 19.16 -27.72
CA LEU A 246 -10.66 18.99 -26.31
C LEU A 246 -9.15 19.20 -26.18
N HIS A 247 -8.74 19.93 -25.15
CA HIS A 247 -7.36 20.42 -25.04
C HIS A 247 -6.34 19.28 -24.88
N ARG A 248 -5.25 19.40 -25.65
CA ARG A 248 -4.07 18.53 -25.57
C ARG A 248 -3.35 18.72 -24.23
N ARG A 249 -3.74 17.97 -23.20
CA ARG A 249 -3.02 17.93 -21.91
C ARG A 249 -1.77 17.05 -22.02
N LEU A 250 -0.73 17.60 -22.65
CA LEU A 250 0.64 17.17 -22.40
C LEU A 250 1.06 17.62 -20.99
N LEU A 251 2.04 16.92 -20.42
CA LEU A 251 2.47 17.02 -19.03
C LEU A 251 3.05 18.40 -18.65
N ALA A 252 2.18 19.34 -18.28
CA ALA A 252 2.47 20.48 -17.41
C ALA A 252 1.17 21.10 -16.85
N GLU A 253 1.30 21.73 -15.70
CA GLU A 253 0.44 22.77 -15.11
C GLU A 253 -0.98 22.47 -14.56
N GLU A 254 -1.20 23.27 -13.50
CA GLU A 254 -2.35 23.66 -12.68
C GLU A 254 -3.61 22.80 -12.55
N TYR A 255 -3.99 22.65 -11.28
CA TYR A 255 -5.15 21.93 -10.79
C TYR A 255 -6.28 22.93 -10.51
N ASN A 256 -7.15 23.18 -11.49
CA ASN A 256 -8.39 23.92 -11.28
C ASN A 256 -9.55 22.93 -11.02
N SER A 257 -9.69 22.55 -9.75
CA SER A 257 -10.80 21.73 -9.25
C SER A 257 -12.05 22.57 -9.03
N SER A 258 -13.02 22.48 -9.95
CA SER A 258 -14.31 23.18 -9.86
C SER A 258 -15.50 22.24 -9.57
N SER A 259 -15.46 21.58 -8.41
CA SER A 259 -16.68 21.25 -7.64
C SER A 259 -16.40 21.17 -6.14
N LEU A 260 -15.40 21.94 -5.70
CA LEU A 260 -15.10 22.14 -4.28
C LEU A 260 -15.92 23.33 -3.76
N ASP A 261 -16.41 23.21 -2.53
CA ASP A 261 -17.04 24.32 -1.82
C ASP A 261 -16.01 25.36 -1.35
N LYS A 262 -16.46 26.36 -0.57
CA LYS A 262 -15.59 27.42 -0.02
C LYS A 262 -14.49 26.90 0.92
N ASP A 263 -14.59 25.66 1.38
CA ASP A 263 -13.63 25.00 2.27
C ASP A 263 -12.72 24.00 1.52
N GLY A 264 -12.87 23.86 0.20
CA GLY A 264 -11.99 23.02 -0.63
C GLY A 264 -12.36 21.53 -0.66
N LEU A 265 -13.63 21.16 -0.46
CA LEU A 265 -14.06 19.75 -0.39
C LEU A 265 -15.15 19.36 -1.41
N PRO A 266 -15.17 18.12 -1.95
CA PRO A 266 -16.15 17.69 -2.96
C PRO A 266 -17.61 17.69 -2.44
N GLY A 267 -18.52 18.23 -3.25
CA GLY A 267 -19.93 18.45 -2.88
C GLY A 267 -20.82 17.22 -2.62
N TRP A 268 -20.27 15.99 -2.64
CA TRP A 268 -21.00 14.77 -2.26
C TRP A 268 -20.70 14.29 -0.82
N MET A 269 -19.74 14.93 -0.13
CA MET A 269 -19.30 14.55 1.21
C MET A 269 -20.08 15.29 2.30
N SER A 270 -20.74 14.54 3.18
CA SER A 270 -21.52 15.09 4.30
C SER A 270 -20.67 15.84 5.33
N HIS A 271 -21.28 16.72 6.13
CA HIS A 271 -20.57 17.38 7.23
C HIS A 271 -20.17 16.41 8.35
N GLU A 272 -20.89 15.29 8.53
CA GLU A 272 -20.48 14.22 9.44
C GLU A 272 -19.19 13.54 8.98
N ASP A 273 -19.06 13.18 7.70
CA ASP A 273 -17.87 12.51 7.16
C ASP A 273 -16.60 13.36 7.34
N ARG A 274 -16.72 14.69 7.17
CA ARG A 274 -15.64 15.67 7.44
C ARG A 274 -15.17 15.68 8.90
N ARG A 275 -16.01 15.23 9.85
CA ARG A 275 -15.73 15.25 11.29
C ARG A 275 -15.05 13.96 11.80
N ILE A 276 -15.10 12.87 11.04
CA ILE A 276 -14.51 11.55 11.40
C ILE A 276 -12.95 11.59 11.50
N LEU A 277 -12.34 12.75 11.21
CA LEU A 277 -10.97 12.87 10.73
C LEU A 277 -10.10 13.90 11.47
N LYS A 278 -10.50 14.36 12.66
CA LYS A 278 -9.64 15.16 13.55
C LYS A 278 -9.31 14.39 14.83
N GLY A 279 -8.18 13.68 14.81
CA GLY A 279 -7.56 13.09 16.00
C GLY A 279 -7.70 11.58 16.10
N ALA A 280 -6.64 10.86 15.72
CA ALA A 280 -6.42 9.51 16.23
C ALA A 280 -6.35 9.58 17.76
N ASP A 281 -7.15 8.75 18.44
CA ASP A 281 -7.39 8.74 19.91
C ASP A 281 -8.08 9.98 20.54
N GLN A 282 -8.71 10.89 19.77
CA GLN A 282 -9.54 11.97 20.36
C GLN A 282 -11.01 11.97 19.93
N ASP A 283 -11.38 11.57 18.71
CA ASP A 283 -12.79 11.47 18.28
C ASP A 283 -13.10 10.12 17.63
N LYS A 284 -13.51 9.12 18.44
CA LYS A 284 -14.24 7.94 17.93
C LYS A 284 -15.55 8.44 17.32
N PRO A 285 -15.91 8.10 16.06
CA PRO A 285 -17.11 8.64 15.43
C PRO A 285 -18.35 8.22 16.22
N LYS A 286 -19.28 9.15 16.49
CA LYS A 286 -20.47 8.87 17.30
C LYS A 286 -21.22 7.65 16.72
N PRO A 287 -21.39 6.56 17.48
CA PRO A 287 -22.12 5.41 16.99
C PRO A 287 -23.61 5.71 16.89
N HIS A 288 -24.26 5.06 15.93
CA HIS A 288 -25.72 4.99 15.83
C HIS A 288 -26.24 3.93 16.78
N VAL A 289 -25.51 2.81 16.89
CA VAL A 289 -25.77 1.70 17.81
C VAL A 289 -24.46 1.15 18.37
N SER A 290 -24.54 0.63 19.58
CA SER A 290 -23.44 0.00 20.30
C SER A 290 -23.73 -1.47 20.60
N VAL A 291 -22.70 -2.30 20.50
CA VAL A 291 -22.73 -3.73 20.81
C VAL A 291 -21.86 -3.96 22.03
N ALA A 292 -22.38 -4.60 23.06
CA ALA A 292 -21.63 -4.93 24.27
C ALA A 292 -22.09 -6.26 24.87
N LYS A 293 -21.18 -7.24 24.94
CA LYS A 293 -21.47 -8.58 25.47
C LYS A 293 -21.90 -8.60 26.95
N ASP A 294 -21.51 -7.58 27.71
CA ASP A 294 -21.90 -7.36 29.12
C ASP A 294 -23.31 -6.74 29.28
N GLY A 295 -23.98 -6.37 28.19
CA GLY A 295 -25.29 -5.69 28.21
C GLY A 295 -25.23 -4.18 28.44
N SER A 296 -24.04 -3.56 28.41
CA SER A 296 -23.86 -2.10 28.57
C SER A 296 -24.02 -1.30 27.26
N GLY A 297 -24.57 -1.91 26.21
CA GLY A 297 -24.81 -1.33 24.90
C GLY A 297 -26.19 -1.72 24.37
N ASP A 298 -26.55 -1.19 23.20
CA ASP A 298 -27.89 -1.35 22.62
C ASP A 298 -28.20 -2.80 22.21
N PHE A 299 -27.17 -3.56 21.82
CA PHE A 299 -27.25 -4.98 21.44
C PHE A 299 -26.18 -5.83 22.12
N LYS A 300 -26.40 -7.14 22.21
CA LYS A 300 -25.41 -8.09 22.79
C LYS A 300 -24.52 -8.73 21.73
N THR A 301 -25.02 -8.84 20.50
CA THR A 301 -24.31 -9.40 19.34
C THR A 301 -24.24 -8.41 18.19
N ILE A 302 -23.28 -8.60 17.30
CA ILE A 302 -23.11 -7.79 16.09
C ILE A 302 -24.23 -8.10 15.09
N SER A 303 -24.65 -9.36 15.02
CA SER A 303 -25.75 -9.80 14.15
C SER A 303 -27.10 -9.16 14.53
N GLU A 304 -27.40 -8.98 15.82
CA GLU A 304 -28.57 -8.22 16.28
C GLU A 304 -28.51 -6.75 15.82
N ALA A 305 -27.37 -6.08 15.99
CA ALA A 305 -27.20 -4.69 15.59
C ALA A 305 -27.31 -4.47 14.07
N LEU A 306 -26.81 -5.43 13.26
CA LEU A 306 -26.98 -5.42 11.81
C LEU A 306 -28.43 -5.70 11.41
N ALA A 307 -29.12 -6.63 12.08
CA ALA A 307 -30.53 -6.93 11.82
C ALA A 307 -31.47 -5.77 12.19
N ALA A 308 -31.09 -4.95 13.18
CA ALA A 308 -31.82 -3.75 13.57
C ALA A 308 -31.52 -2.51 12.68
N MET A 309 -30.58 -2.60 11.75
CA MET A 309 -30.26 -1.48 10.85
C MET A 309 -31.47 -1.15 9.95
N PRO A 310 -31.84 0.13 9.75
CA PRO A 310 -32.92 0.52 8.84
C PRO A 310 -32.73 -0.04 7.43
N ALA A 311 -33.79 -0.60 6.84
CA ALA A 311 -33.77 -1.20 5.50
C ALA A 311 -33.41 -0.20 4.37
N LYS A 312 -33.51 1.10 4.65
CA LYS A 312 -32.89 2.18 3.88
C LYS A 312 -32.22 3.12 4.88
N TYR A 313 -30.96 3.45 4.63
CA TYR A 313 -30.20 4.44 5.38
C TYR A 313 -29.40 5.29 4.39
N GLU A 314 -29.44 6.61 4.54
CA GLU A 314 -28.66 7.54 3.72
C GLU A 314 -27.41 7.98 4.49
N GLY A 315 -26.25 7.95 3.84
CA GLY A 315 -24.96 8.21 4.47
C GLY A 315 -24.35 6.96 5.14
N ARG A 316 -23.56 7.17 6.19
CA ARG A 316 -22.67 6.17 6.80
C ARG A 316 -23.19 5.69 8.16
N TYR A 317 -23.61 4.43 8.25
CA TYR A 317 -24.15 3.86 9.48
C TYR A 317 -23.03 3.34 10.38
N VAL A 318 -22.95 3.82 11.63
CA VAL A 318 -21.80 3.57 12.52
C VAL A 318 -22.16 2.62 13.67
N ILE A 319 -21.50 1.48 13.75
CA ILE A 319 -21.64 0.45 14.79
C ILE A 319 -20.38 0.45 15.67
N PHE A 320 -20.52 0.69 16.97
CA PHE A 320 -19.43 0.55 17.93
C PHE A 320 -19.52 -0.80 18.63
N VAL A 321 -18.48 -1.62 18.55
CA VAL A 321 -18.41 -2.93 19.23
C VAL A 321 -17.43 -2.85 20.39
N LYS A 322 -17.94 -2.85 21.63
CA LYS A 322 -17.11 -2.79 22.84
C LYS A 322 -16.21 -4.03 22.96
N GLN A 323 -15.14 -3.91 23.74
CA GLN A 323 -14.25 -5.03 24.05
C GLN A 323 -15.01 -6.31 24.46
N GLY A 324 -14.55 -7.45 23.95
CA GLY A 324 -15.21 -8.74 24.11
C GLY A 324 -14.81 -9.73 23.01
N ILE A 325 -15.00 -11.02 23.28
CA ILE A 325 -14.91 -12.09 22.29
C ILE A 325 -16.34 -12.47 21.90
N TYR A 326 -16.71 -12.17 20.66
CA TYR A 326 -18.02 -12.39 20.07
C TYR A 326 -17.97 -13.68 19.25
N ASP A 327 -18.57 -14.75 19.77
CA ASP A 327 -18.62 -16.07 19.13
C ASP A 327 -19.89 -16.15 18.29
N GLU A 328 -19.82 -15.63 17.07
CA GLU A 328 -20.93 -15.51 16.13
C GLU A 328 -20.43 -15.52 14.68
N THR A 329 -21.24 -16.06 13.76
CA THR A 329 -21.00 -15.87 12.31
C THR A 329 -21.75 -14.63 11.84
N VAL A 330 -21.01 -13.63 11.36
CA VAL A 330 -21.59 -12.33 10.97
C VAL A 330 -21.54 -12.15 9.46
N THR A 331 -22.60 -11.61 8.87
CA THR A 331 -22.65 -11.23 7.45
C THR A 331 -23.18 -9.81 7.28
N VAL A 332 -22.32 -8.90 6.82
CA VAL A 332 -22.72 -7.56 6.35
C VAL A 332 -23.22 -7.69 4.91
N THR A 333 -24.52 -7.83 4.73
CA THR A 333 -25.15 -8.12 3.43
C THR A 333 -24.98 -6.99 2.40
N LYS A 334 -25.18 -7.27 1.10
CA LYS A 334 -25.16 -6.25 0.03
C LYS A 334 -26.08 -5.05 0.28
N LYS A 335 -27.19 -5.24 1.01
CA LYS A 335 -28.14 -4.18 1.39
C LYS A 335 -27.57 -3.21 2.44
N MET A 336 -26.48 -3.57 3.11
CA MET A 336 -25.84 -2.83 4.21
C MET A 336 -24.66 -2.01 3.70
N VAL A 337 -24.95 -1.06 2.80
CA VAL A 337 -23.95 -0.15 2.22
C VAL A 337 -23.45 0.88 3.25
N ASN A 338 -22.21 1.33 3.08
CA ASN A 338 -21.56 2.36 3.90
C ASN A 338 -21.58 2.11 5.42
N VAL A 339 -21.59 0.85 5.87
CA VAL A 339 -21.44 0.53 7.29
C VAL A 339 -20.00 0.81 7.74
N THR A 340 -19.85 1.57 8.82
CA THR A 340 -18.61 1.67 9.59
C THR A 340 -18.73 0.85 10.86
N MET A 341 -17.80 -0.05 11.10
CA MET A 341 -17.70 -0.81 12.35
C MET A 341 -16.38 -0.50 13.05
N TYR A 342 -16.39 -0.27 14.35
CA TYR A 342 -15.13 -0.10 15.08
C TYR A 342 -15.12 -0.72 16.48
N GLY A 343 -13.95 -1.17 16.91
CA GLY A 343 -13.71 -1.80 18.21
C GLY A 343 -12.96 -0.92 19.22
N ASP A 344 -12.76 -1.44 20.43
CA ASP A 344 -11.90 -0.86 21.47
C ASP A 344 -10.40 -1.23 21.29
N GLY A 345 -10.05 -1.90 20.20
CA GLY A 345 -8.71 -2.39 19.90
C GLY A 345 -8.78 -3.79 19.28
N SER A 346 -7.97 -4.05 18.25
CA SER A 346 -8.06 -5.29 17.48
C SER A 346 -7.62 -6.57 18.20
N GLN A 347 -7.06 -6.44 19.41
CA GLN A 347 -6.82 -7.53 20.36
C GLN A 347 -7.85 -7.60 21.51
N LYS A 348 -8.76 -6.62 21.60
CA LYS A 348 -9.77 -6.51 22.67
C LYS A 348 -11.18 -6.82 22.16
N THR A 349 -11.52 -6.34 20.97
CA THR A 349 -12.80 -6.59 20.29
C THR A 349 -12.55 -7.60 19.18
N ILE A 350 -12.95 -8.86 19.40
CA ILE A 350 -12.65 -9.98 18.50
C ILE A 350 -13.94 -10.72 18.15
N VAL A 351 -14.23 -10.87 16.85
CA VAL A 351 -15.22 -11.84 16.36
C VAL A 351 -14.51 -13.17 16.11
N THR A 352 -15.07 -14.27 16.60
CA THR A 352 -14.47 -15.60 16.55
C THR A 352 -15.46 -16.64 16.04
N GLY A 353 -14.94 -17.68 15.39
CA GLY A 353 -15.68 -18.86 14.95
C GLY A 353 -14.71 -20.01 14.64
N ASN A 354 -15.22 -21.18 14.24
CA ASN A 354 -14.42 -22.39 14.01
C ASN A 354 -14.87 -23.26 12.81
N LYS A 355 -15.75 -22.74 11.95
CA LYS A 355 -16.21 -23.44 10.74
C LYS A 355 -15.01 -23.74 9.83
N ASN A 356 -15.00 -24.93 9.24
CA ASN A 356 -13.85 -25.43 8.49
C ASN A 356 -14.25 -26.53 7.48
N PHE A 357 -13.35 -26.80 6.55
CA PHE A 357 -13.54 -27.74 5.45
C PHE A 357 -13.45 -29.22 5.84
N ALA A 358 -12.60 -29.58 6.81
CA ALA A 358 -12.50 -30.96 7.28
C ALA A 358 -13.83 -31.47 7.88
N ASP A 359 -14.58 -30.60 8.55
CA ASP A 359 -15.90 -30.89 9.13
C ASP A 359 -17.07 -30.72 8.12
N GLY A 360 -16.76 -30.58 6.83
CA GLY A 360 -17.73 -30.61 5.74
C GLY A 360 -18.32 -29.27 5.29
N VAL A 361 -17.88 -28.15 5.86
CA VAL A 361 -18.31 -26.80 5.44
C VAL A 361 -17.45 -26.31 4.27
N GLN A 362 -18.06 -25.89 3.15
CA GLN A 362 -17.29 -25.39 2.01
C GLN A 362 -16.52 -24.12 2.36
N THR A 363 -15.32 -23.92 1.82
CA THR A 363 -14.42 -22.80 2.14
C THR A 363 -15.14 -21.44 2.13
N PHE A 364 -15.97 -21.19 1.10
CA PHE A 364 -16.82 -19.99 0.97
C PHE A 364 -17.72 -19.70 2.20
N ARG A 365 -18.22 -20.75 2.86
CA ARG A 365 -19.09 -20.72 4.05
C ARG A 365 -18.33 -20.90 5.38
N THR A 366 -17.02 -21.14 5.36
CA THR A 366 -16.20 -21.23 6.59
C THR A 366 -15.95 -19.87 7.25
N ALA A 367 -16.19 -18.78 6.53
CA ALA A 367 -15.95 -17.42 7.00
C ALA A 367 -16.66 -17.12 8.32
N THR A 368 -15.89 -16.73 9.34
CA THR A 368 -16.43 -16.22 10.61
C THR A 368 -17.11 -14.86 10.42
N PHE A 369 -16.53 -13.99 9.60
CA PHE A 369 -17.10 -12.70 9.23
C PHE A 369 -17.14 -12.57 7.70
N ALA A 370 -18.28 -12.18 7.13
CA ALA A 370 -18.46 -11.97 5.69
C ALA A 370 -18.89 -10.52 5.41
N VAL A 371 -18.23 -9.86 4.45
CA VAL A 371 -18.49 -8.47 4.07
C VAL A 371 -18.88 -8.39 2.61
N LEU A 372 -20.15 -8.09 2.33
CA LEU A 372 -20.71 -7.97 0.98
C LEU A 372 -21.21 -6.54 0.68
N GLY A 373 -21.55 -5.75 1.70
CA GLY A 373 -22.02 -4.35 1.54
C GLY A 373 -20.92 -3.38 1.12
N GLU A 374 -21.12 -2.66 0.00
CA GLU A 374 -20.18 -1.68 -0.56
C GLU A 374 -19.81 -0.57 0.46
N GLY A 375 -18.56 -0.11 0.44
CA GLY A 375 -18.11 1.03 1.24
C GLY A 375 -17.96 0.71 2.73
N PHE A 376 -17.89 -0.58 3.08
CA PHE A 376 -17.64 -1.05 4.44
C PHE A 376 -16.30 -0.54 4.97
N LEU A 377 -16.31 0.03 6.17
CA LEU A 377 -15.11 0.56 6.82
C LEU A 377 -14.97 -0.03 8.22
N CYS A 378 -13.89 -0.78 8.47
CA CYS A 378 -13.60 -1.39 9.76
C CYS A 378 -12.37 -0.74 10.43
N LYS A 379 -12.47 -0.40 11.72
CA LYS A 379 -11.33 0.08 12.53
C LYS A 379 -11.17 -0.75 13.81
N PHE A 380 -9.93 -1.10 14.17
CA PHE A 380 -9.61 -1.63 15.51
C PHE A 380 -10.39 -2.90 15.95
N MET A 381 -10.67 -3.83 15.02
CA MET A 381 -11.31 -5.12 15.34
C MET A 381 -10.43 -6.31 14.96
N GLY A 382 -10.61 -7.42 15.68
CA GLY A 382 -10.04 -8.73 15.38
C GLY A 382 -11.08 -9.66 14.77
N PHE A 383 -10.65 -10.46 13.79
CA PHE A 383 -11.43 -11.52 13.15
C PHE A 383 -10.62 -12.80 13.24
N ARG A 384 -11.21 -13.86 13.82
CA ARG A 384 -10.48 -15.09 14.16
C ARG A 384 -11.24 -16.33 13.74
N ASN A 385 -10.55 -17.27 13.09
CA ASN A 385 -11.02 -18.65 12.97
C ASN A 385 -10.12 -19.57 13.82
N THR A 386 -10.71 -20.28 14.78
CA THR A 386 -10.01 -21.13 15.76
C THR A 386 -9.96 -22.61 15.39
N ALA A 387 -10.36 -22.99 14.17
CA ALA A 387 -10.44 -24.40 13.77
C ALA A 387 -9.13 -25.20 13.91
N GLY A 388 -7.97 -24.57 13.70
CA GLY A 388 -6.66 -25.23 13.75
C GLY A 388 -6.14 -25.70 12.37
N PRO A 389 -4.83 -25.94 12.22
CA PRO A 389 -4.23 -26.32 10.93
C PRO A 389 -4.59 -27.75 10.47
N GLU A 390 -5.04 -28.61 11.38
CA GLU A 390 -5.57 -29.95 11.11
C GLU A 390 -6.96 -29.95 10.46
N LYS A 391 -7.66 -28.81 10.49
CA LYS A 391 -9.00 -28.64 9.92
C LYS A 391 -9.01 -28.12 8.48
N HIS A 392 -7.84 -27.96 7.88
CA HIS A 392 -7.64 -27.40 6.54
C HIS A 392 -8.25 -25.99 6.40
N GLN A 393 -8.94 -25.68 5.30
CA GLN A 393 -9.47 -24.36 5.00
C GLN A 393 -10.45 -23.88 6.08
N ALA A 394 -10.16 -22.73 6.69
CA ALA A 394 -10.95 -22.18 7.79
C ALA A 394 -10.84 -20.64 7.82
N VAL A 395 -11.75 -19.97 7.09
CA VAL A 395 -11.67 -18.53 6.84
C VAL A 395 -12.05 -17.70 8.07
N ALA A 396 -11.21 -16.71 8.43
CA ALA A 396 -11.50 -15.74 9.48
C ALA A 396 -12.36 -14.58 8.96
N ILE A 397 -12.02 -14.05 7.78
CA ILE A 397 -12.85 -13.06 7.08
C ILE A 397 -12.93 -13.35 5.57
N ARG A 398 -14.13 -13.22 4.99
CA ARG A 398 -14.36 -13.16 3.55
C ARG A 398 -14.86 -11.77 3.18
N VAL A 399 -14.18 -11.14 2.22
CA VAL A 399 -14.53 -9.79 1.74
C VAL A 399 -14.87 -9.88 0.26
N GLN A 400 -16.10 -9.50 -0.05
CA GLN A 400 -16.75 -9.44 -1.35
C GLN A 400 -17.25 -8.01 -1.65
N ALA A 401 -17.12 -7.08 -0.70
CA ALA A 401 -17.54 -5.69 -0.86
C ALA A 401 -16.53 -4.88 -1.68
N ASP A 402 -17.04 -4.07 -2.62
CA ASP A 402 -16.26 -3.01 -3.25
C ASP A 402 -16.03 -1.84 -2.28
N ARG A 403 -14.93 -1.12 -2.51
CA ARG A 403 -14.47 0.03 -1.71
C ARG A 403 -14.38 -0.30 -0.20
N ALA A 404 -14.03 -1.54 0.14
CA ALA A 404 -13.88 -1.99 1.52
C ALA A 404 -12.55 -1.50 2.12
N ILE A 405 -12.58 -1.05 3.39
CA ILE A 405 -11.40 -0.51 4.09
C ILE A 405 -11.25 -1.15 5.48
N PHE A 406 -10.04 -1.59 5.81
CA PHE A 406 -9.67 -2.13 7.12
C PHE A 406 -8.46 -1.39 7.70
N LEU A 407 -8.61 -0.76 8.87
CA LEU A 407 -7.58 0.03 9.53
C LEU A 407 -7.25 -0.53 10.92
N ASN A 408 -5.98 -0.82 11.19
CA ASN A 408 -5.50 -1.38 12.48
C ASN A 408 -6.25 -2.65 12.91
N CYS A 409 -6.78 -3.41 11.95
CA CYS A 409 -7.52 -4.65 12.19
C CYS A 409 -6.56 -5.85 12.31
N ARG A 410 -7.09 -6.97 12.81
CA ARG A 410 -6.32 -8.20 13.07
C ARG A 410 -7.07 -9.39 12.48
N PHE A 411 -6.36 -10.24 11.74
CA PHE A 411 -6.93 -11.39 11.04
C PHE A 411 -6.13 -12.63 11.40
N GLU A 412 -6.76 -13.58 12.09
CA GLU A 412 -6.08 -14.71 12.75
C GLU A 412 -6.68 -16.05 12.36
N GLY A 413 -5.86 -16.93 11.80
CA GLY A 413 -6.25 -18.29 11.46
C GLY A 413 -5.04 -19.18 11.24
N TYR A 414 -5.21 -20.17 10.37
CA TYR A 414 -4.13 -21.02 9.86
C TYR A 414 -4.21 -21.02 8.33
N GLN A 415 -4.82 -22.04 7.73
CA GLN A 415 -5.04 -22.11 6.30
C GLN A 415 -6.23 -21.21 5.89
N ASP A 416 -6.11 -20.51 4.76
CA ASP A 416 -7.16 -19.68 4.14
C ASP A 416 -7.68 -18.55 5.06
N THR A 417 -6.81 -17.90 5.85
CA THR A 417 -7.23 -16.94 6.90
C THR A 417 -8.04 -15.74 6.37
N LEU A 418 -7.59 -15.08 5.30
CA LEU A 418 -8.21 -13.89 4.73
C LEU A 418 -8.55 -14.13 3.25
N TYR A 419 -9.85 -14.20 2.95
CA TYR A 419 -10.37 -14.39 1.61
C TYR A 419 -10.77 -13.02 1.02
N ALA A 420 -9.85 -12.40 0.29
CA ALA A 420 -10.07 -11.19 -0.49
C ALA A 420 -10.70 -11.58 -1.85
N GLN A 421 -12.00 -11.84 -1.85
CA GLN A 421 -12.69 -12.58 -2.92
C GLN A 421 -12.84 -11.77 -4.23
N THR A 422 -13.37 -10.55 -4.15
CA THR A 422 -13.73 -9.70 -5.30
C THR A 422 -13.59 -8.19 -5.00
N HIS A 423 -13.61 -7.38 -6.04
CA HIS A 423 -13.60 -5.89 -6.00
C HIS A 423 -12.39 -5.24 -5.29
N ARG A 424 -12.49 -3.94 -4.95
CA ARG A 424 -11.38 -3.14 -4.39
C ARG A 424 -11.37 -3.13 -2.87
N GLN A 425 -10.25 -3.54 -2.26
CA GLN A 425 -10.13 -3.77 -0.81
C GLN A 425 -8.82 -3.24 -0.21
N PHE A 426 -8.87 -2.15 0.56
CA PHE A 426 -7.69 -1.55 1.17
C PHE A 426 -7.48 -1.97 2.63
N TYR A 427 -6.29 -2.50 2.93
CA TYR A 427 -5.90 -2.92 4.28
C TYR A 427 -4.68 -2.10 4.73
N ARG A 428 -4.77 -1.39 5.87
CA ARG A 428 -3.63 -0.60 6.38
C ARG A 428 -3.38 -0.78 7.87
N SER A 429 -2.10 -0.90 8.22
CA SER A 429 -1.61 -1.11 9.60
C SER A 429 -2.26 -2.33 10.27
N CYS A 430 -2.70 -3.30 9.48
CA CYS A 430 -3.34 -4.52 9.95
C CYS A 430 -2.29 -5.58 10.31
N VAL A 431 -2.71 -6.54 11.14
CA VAL A 431 -1.94 -7.77 11.39
C VAL A 431 -2.67 -8.94 10.75
N ILE A 432 -2.02 -9.65 9.84
CA ILE A 432 -2.56 -10.85 9.18
C ILE A 432 -1.70 -12.04 9.61
N THR A 433 -2.30 -13.14 10.06
CA THR A 433 -1.57 -14.25 10.69
C THR A 433 -2.15 -15.61 10.31
N GLY A 434 -1.35 -16.44 9.60
CA GLY A 434 -1.77 -17.76 9.09
C GLY A 434 -0.61 -18.65 8.60
N THR A 435 -0.92 -19.71 7.85
CA THR A 435 0.05 -20.73 7.39
C THR A 435 0.03 -20.97 5.88
N VAL A 436 -1.00 -21.66 5.38
CA VAL A 436 -1.16 -22.04 3.97
C VAL A 436 -2.15 -21.09 3.31
N ASP A 437 -1.78 -20.52 2.16
CA ASP A 437 -2.63 -19.67 1.31
C ASP A 437 -3.41 -18.58 2.09
N PHE A 438 -2.80 -18.03 3.14
CA PHE A 438 -3.57 -17.33 4.16
C PHE A 438 -4.01 -15.91 3.78
N ILE A 439 -3.56 -15.40 2.62
CA ILE A 439 -4.12 -14.26 1.89
C ILE A 439 -4.43 -14.75 0.47
N PHE A 440 -5.71 -14.94 0.15
CA PHE A 440 -6.12 -15.55 -1.12
C PHE A 440 -7.38 -14.92 -1.70
N GLY A 441 -7.66 -15.24 -2.96
CA GLY A 441 -8.82 -14.72 -3.70
C GLY A 441 -8.42 -13.89 -4.91
N ASP A 442 -9.42 -13.22 -5.50
CA ASP A 442 -9.30 -12.48 -6.76
C ASP A 442 -9.83 -11.04 -6.65
N ALA A 443 -9.74 -10.45 -5.46
CA ALA A 443 -9.90 -9.01 -5.31
C ALA A 443 -8.73 -8.24 -5.96
N THR A 444 -8.96 -6.97 -6.26
CA THR A 444 -7.90 -5.96 -6.30
C THR A 444 -7.63 -5.59 -4.83
N ALA A 445 -6.55 -6.09 -4.23
CA ALA A 445 -6.28 -5.99 -2.78
C ALA A 445 -4.90 -5.39 -2.50
N ILE A 446 -4.83 -4.23 -1.84
CA ILE A 446 -3.57 -3.59 -1.40
C ILE A 446 -3.48 -3.62 0.12
N PHE A 447 -2.42 -4.24 0.61
CA PHE A 447 -2.01 -4.26 2.00
C PHE A 447 -0.86 -3.28 2.17
N GLN A 448 -1.06 -2.22 2.96
CA GLN A 448 -0.09 -1.13 3.13
C GLN A 448 0.35 -1.01 4.60
N ASN A 449 1.66 -0.98 4.86
CA ASN A 449 2.19 -0.90 6.24
C ASN A 449 1.63 -2.00 7.18
N CYS A 450 1.34 -3.20 6.65
CA CYS A 450 0.80 -4.30 7.43
C CYS A 450 1.91 -5.20 7.99
N LEU A 451 1.62 -5.86 9.11
CA LEU A 451 2.43 -6.96 9.65
C LEU A 451 1.83 -8.29 9.20
N ILE A 452 2.61 -9.06 8.45
CA ILE A 452 2.26 -10.35 7.89
C ILE A 452 3.04 -11.41 8.68
N THR A 453 2.38 -12.10 9.60
CA THR A 453 3.01 -13.04 10.54
C THR A 453 2.76 -14.49 10.11
N VAL A 454 3.81 -15.18 9.70
CA VAL A 454 3.72 -16.57 9.22
C VAL A 454 3.87 -17.54 10.38
N ARG A 455 2.85 -18.35 10.65
CA ARG A 455 2.81 -19.26 11.81
C ARG A 455 3.56 -20.56 11.55
N LYS A 456 3.74 -21.36 12.61
CA LYS A 456 4.12 -22.77 12.51
C LYS A 456 2.93 -23.61 11.97
N PRO A 457 3.07 -24.31 10.83
CA PRO A 457 2.08 -25.25 10.31
C PRO A 457 2.28 -26.66 10.90
N LEU A 458 1.57 -27.67 10.38
CA LEU A 458 1.87 -29.07 10.64
C LEU A 458 3.24 -29.47 10.04
N GLU A 459 3.87 -30.52 10.56
CA GLU A 459 5.26 -30.87 10.22
C GLU A 459 5.47 -31.19 8.72
N ASN A 460 4.45 -31.71 8.05
CA ASN A 460 4.48 -32.06 6.62
C ASN A 460 3.89 -30.96 5.71
N GLN A 461 3.59 -29.78 6.25
CA GLN A 461 3.06 -28.63 5.49
C GLN A 461 4.17 -27.62 5.18
N GLN A 462 3.91 -26.80 4.17
CA GLN A 462 4.69 -25.62 3.82
C GLN A 462 3.84 -24.38 4.09
N ASN A 463 4.46 -23.25 4.42
CA ASN A 463 3.74 -21.99 4.52
C ASN A 463 3.72 -21.27 3.17
N ILE A 464 2.60 -20.65 2.84
CA ILE A 464 2.42 -19.82 1.65
C ILE A 464 1.67 -18.56 2.04
N VAL A 465 2.28 -17.39 1.79
CA VAL A 465 1.68 -16.09 2.16
C VAL A 465 0.52 -15.73 1.24
N THR A 466 0.66 -15.90 -0.08
CA THR A 466 -0.39 -15.52 -1.05
C THR A 466 -0.81 -16.64 -2.01
N ALA A 467 -2.11 -16.71 -2.31
CA ALA A 467 -2.65 -17.59 -3.35
C ALA A 467 -3.67 -16.82 -4.20
N GLN A 468 -3.18 -16.08 -5.20
CA GLN A 468 -4.02 -15.17 -5.99
C GLN A 468 -4.76 -15.91 -7.12
N GLY A 469 -6.04 -15.57 -7.28
CA GLY A 469 -7.02 -16.35 -8.04
C GLY A 469 -7.41 -15.82 -9.43
N ARG A 470 -6.62 -14.94 -10.05
CA ARG A 470 -6.98 -14.36 -11.37
C ARG A 470 -7.00 -15.38 -12.49
N ILE A 471 -8.12 -15.47 -13.22
CA ILE A 471 -8.36 -16.48 -14.26
C ILE A 471 -8.23 -15.96 -15.69
N ASP A 472 -8.18 -14.65 -15.90
CA ASP A 472 -8.12 -14.04 -17.22
C ASP A 472 -7.12 -12.86 -17.27
N GLY A 473 -6.43 -12.73 -18.40
CA GLY A 473 -5.40 -11.72 -18.61
C GLY A 473 -5.90 -10.28 -18.56
N HIS A 474 -7.17 -10.04 -18.91
CA HIS A 474 -7.81 -8.72 -18.97
C HIS A 474 -8.36 -8.22 -17.62
N GLU A 475 -8.42 -9.09 -16.60
CA GLU A 475 -8.86 -8.69 -15.25
C GLU A 475 -7.89 -7.72 -14.58
N THR A 476 -8.43 -6.76 -13.85
CA THR A 476 -7.69 -5.72 -13.11
C THR A 476 -7.38 -6.11 -11.66
N THR A 477 -7.52 -7.38 -11.31
CA THR A 477 -7.41 -7.96 -9.96
C THR A 477 -5.96 -8.31 -9.59
N GLY A 478 -5.67 -8.51 -8.31
CA GLY A 478 -4.33 -8.84 -7.85
C GLY A 478 -4.06 -8.41 -6.41
N ILE A 479 -3.10 -9.09 -5.77
CA ILE A 479 -2.68 -8.82 -4.39
C ILE A 479 -1.38 -8.00 -4.42
N VAL A 480 -1.35 -6.88 -3.71
CA VAL A 480 -0.17 -6.03 -3.55
C VAL A 480 0.18 -5.89 -2.07
N LEU A 481 1.39 -6.27 -1.69
CA LEU A 481 1.95 -6.04 -0.35
C LEU A 481 2.94 -4.87 -0.44
N GLN A 482 2.56 -3.69 0.05
CA GLN A 482 3.34 -2.45 -0.01
C GLN A 482 3.81 -2.03 1.39
N SER A 483 5.09 -1.70 1.55
CA SER A 483 5.69 -1.24 2.83
C SER A 483 5.40 -2.17 4.01
N CYS A 484 5.18 -3.46 3.74
CA CYS A 484 4.77 -4.45 4.74
C CYS A 484 5.99 -5.08 5.43
N ARG A 485 5.76 -5.75 6.56
CA ARG A 485 6.76 -6.62 7.21
C ARG A 485 6.27 -8.05 7.19
N ILE A 486 7.04 -8.94 6.56
CA ILE A 486 6.78 -10.37 6.46
C ILE A 486 7.73 -11.07 7.44
N GLU A 487 7.19 -11.51 8.58
CA GLU A 487 7.96 -11.97 9.74
C GLU A 487 7.46 -13.37 10.19
N PRO A 488 8.35 -14.24 10.71
CA PRO A 488 7.93 -15.52 11.27
C PRO A 488 7.32 -15.32 12.66
N ASP A 489 6.27 -16.07 12.98
CA ASP A 489 5.76 -16.16 14.36
C ASP A 489 6.81 -16.76 15.30
N LYS A 490 6.73 -16.40 16.59
CA LYS A 490 7.60 -16.93 17.65
C LYS A 490 7.69 -18.46 17.66
N ASP A 491 6.62 -19.18 17.33
CA ASP A 491 6.58 -20.64 17.35
C ASP A 491 7.14 -21.25 16.04
N LEU A 492 7.27 -20.47 14.96
CA LEU A 492 7.95 -20.85 13.71
C LEU A 492 9.46 -20.64 13.82
N VAL A 493 9.94 -19.59 14.51
CA VAL A 493 11.37 -19.22 14.60
C VAL A 493 12.31 -20.41 14.90
N PRO A 494 12.04 -21.30 15.89
CA PRO A 494 12.93 -22.42 16.20
C PRO A 494 13.01 -23.51 15.11
N VAL A 495 12.03 -23.56 14.21
CA VAL A 495 11.89 -24.60 13.17
C VAL A 495 11.88 -24.04 11.75
N LYS A 496 12.13 -22.74 11.57
CA LYS A 496 12.07 -22.02 10.29
C LYS A 496 13.00 -22.58 9.20
N ASN A 497 14.09 -23.23 9.59
CA ASN A 497 15.03 -23.88 8.66
C ASN A 497 14.57 -25.30 8.24
N LYS A 498 13.59 -25.88 8.94
CA LYS A 498 13.00 -27.20 8.63
C LYS A 498 11.72 -27.06 7.80
N ILE A 499 10.93 -26.01 8.07
CA ILE A 499 9.63 -25.75 7.44
C ILE A 499 9.79 -24.70 6.34
N ARG A 500 9.60 -25.09 5.08
CA ARG A 500 9.71 -24.16 3.95
C ARG A 500 8.53 -23.18 3.94
N SER A 501 8.85 -21.90 3.73
CA SER A 501 7.87 -20.81 3.64
C SER A 501 8.08 -20.03 2.34
N TYR A 502 6.99 -19.68 1.66
CA TYR A 502 6.99 -19.05 0.33
C TYR A 502 6.09 -17.80 0.30
N LEU A 503 6.44 -16.85 -0.58
CA LEU A 503 5.72 -15.59 -0.81
C LEU A 503 4.36 -15.82 -1.50
N GLY A 504 4.26 -16.85 -2.35
CA GLY A 504 2.99 -17.23 -2.95
C GLY A 504 3.07 -18.44 -3.89
N ARG A 505 1.88 -18.89 -4.34
CA ARG A 505 1.69 -19.89 -5.40
C ARG A 505 0.48 -19.58 -6.28
N PRO A 506 0.52 -19.88 -7.60
CA PRO A 506 -0.51 -19.44 -8.53
C PRO A 506 -1.75 -20.33 -8.46
N TRP A 507 -2.74 -19.94 -7.65
CA TRP A 507 -4.00 -20.70 -7.55
C TRP A 507 -4.73 -20.79 -8.89
N LYS A 508 -4.59 -19.75 -9.73
CA LYS A 508 -5.14 -19.68 -11.09
C LYS A 508 -4.10 -19.18 -12.11
N GLU A 509 -4.39 -19.42 -13.39
CA GLU A 509 -3.43 -19.34 -14.50
C GLU A 509 -2.81 -17.94 -14.68
N PHE A 510 -3.56 -16.87 -14.42
CA PHE A 510 -3.11 -15.49 -14.57
C PHE A 510 -2.76 -14.81 -13.23
N SER A 511 -2.59 -15.60 -12.17
CA SER A 511 -2.31 -15.17 -10.79
C SER A 511 -1.35 -13.97 -10.72
N ARG A 512 -1.75 -12.90 -10.02
CA ARG A 512 -0.99 -11.65 -9.93
C ARG A 512 -0.74 -11.21 -8.49
N THR A 513 0.52 -11.29 -8.06
CA THR A 513 0.99 -10.84 -6.74
C THR A 513 2.20 -9.93 -6.89
N VAL A 514 2.18 -8.77 -6.23
CA VAL A 514 3.31 -7.82 -6.20
C VAL A 514 3.72 -7.56 -4.76
N ILE A 515 5.00 -7.68 -4.44
CA ILE A 515 5.55 -7.39 -3.11
C ILE A 515 6.59 -6.29 -3.27
N MET A 516 6.32 -5.11 -2.69
CA MET A 516 7.10 -3.91 -2.93
C MET A 516 7.37 -3.08 -1.68
N ASP A 517 8.55 -2.46 -1.63
CA ASP A 517 9.09 -1.67 -0.50
C ASP A 517 9.00 -2.37 0.87
N SER A 518 8.86 -3.70 0.88
CA SER A 518 8.52 -4.50 2.06
C SER A 518 9.76 -5.16 2.67
N THR A 519 9.74 -5.41 3.98
CA THR A 519 10.82 -6.12 4.68
C THR A 519 10.46 -7.60 4.82
N ILE A 520 11.35 -8.50 4.39
CA ILE A 520 11.14 -9.95 4.32
C ILE A 520 12.15 -10.65 5.23
N GLY A 521 11.64 -11.38 6.22
CA GLY A 521 12.43 -12.13 7.20
C GLY A 521 13.25 -13.29 6.60
N ASP A 522 14.22 -13.77 7.36
CA ASP A 522 15.22 -14.79 6.96
C ASP A 522 14.71 -16.24 6.88
N PHE A 523 13.39 -16.42 6.74
CA PHE A 523 12.71 -17.73 6.75
C PHE A 523 12.01 -18.07 5.43
N ILE A 524 11.92 -17.11 4.50
CA ILE A 524 11.41 -17.36 3.15
C ILE A 524 12.44 -18.16 2.37
N HIS A 525 12.02 -19.26 1.75
CA HIS A 525 12.88 -20.14 0.97
C HIS A 525 13.49 -19.36 -0.21
N PRO A 526 14.77 -19.58 -0.60
CA PRO A 526 15.44 -18.78 -1.63
C PRO A 526 14.70 -18.69 -2.97
N ASP A 527 14.04 -19.78 -3.39
CA ASP A 527 13.12 -19.86 -4.53
C ASP A 527 12.09 -18.72 -4.56
N GLY A 528 11.66 -18.23 -3.39
CA GLY A 528 10.65 -17.20 -3.15
C GLY A 528 9.22 -17.68 -3.36
N TRP A 529 8.96 -18.36 -4.47
CA TRP A 529 7.63 -18.71 -4.96
C TRP A 529 7.52 -20.22 -5.21
N LEU A 530 6.34 -20.79 -4.98
CA LEU A 530 6.07 -22.23 -5.10
C LEU A 530 5.16 -22.51 -6.31
N PRO A 531 5.42 -23.52 -7.16
CA PRO A 531 4.49 -23.92 -8.21
C PRO A 531 3.17 -24.41 -7.60
N TRP A 532 2.05 -24.20 -8.30
CA TRP A 532 0.79 -24.83 -7.91
C TRP A 532 0.80 -26.33 -8.25
N GLN A 533 0.98 -26.64 -9.53
CA GLN A 533 1.13 -28.01 -10.03
C GLN A 533 1.86 -28.00 -11.37
N GLY A 534 2.99 -28.72 -11.47
CA GLY A 534 3.77 -28.79 -12.72
C GLY A 534 4.21 -27.41 -13.22
N ASP A 535 3.96 -27.12 -14.51
CA ASP A 535 4.20 -25.82 -15.14
C ASP A 535 2.94 -24.92 -15.27
N PHE A 536 1.84 -25.27 -14.58
CA PHE A 536 0.60 -24.51 -14.59
C PHE A 536 0.82 -23.04 -14.16
N GLY A 537 0.30 -22.11 -14.95
CA GLY A 537 0.38 -20.67 -14.71
C GLY A 537 1.77 -20.05 -14.82
N LEU A 538 2.88 -20.81 -14.84
CA LEU A 538 4.24 -20.27 -14.69
C LEU A 538 4.68 -19.33 -15.82
N LYS A 539 4.00 -19.39 -16.98
CA LYS A 539 4.25 -18.56 -18.16
C LYS A 539 3.37 -17.30 -18.22
N THR A 540 2.26 -17.28 -17.47
CA THR A 540 1.12 -16.35 -17.62
C THR A 540 0.80 -15.56 -16.35
N LEU A 541 1.23 -16.07 -15.19
CA LEU A 541 1.21 -15.35 -13.91
C LEU A 541 2.07 -14.09 -13.98
N TYR A 542 1.83 -13.15 -13.07
CA TYR A 542 2.66 -11.96 -12.87
C TYR A 542 3.05 -11.86 -11.40
N TYR A 543 4.24 -12.38 -11.07
CA TYR A 543 4.81 -12.29 -9.72
C TYR A 543 5.98 -11.34 -9.71
N ALA A 544 5.88 -10.27 -8.93
CA ALA A 544 6.83 -9.18 -8.96
C ALA A 544 7.38 -8.80 -7.58
N GLU A 545 8.68 -8.52 -7.54
CA GLU A 545 9.38 -7.97 -6.37
C GLU A 545 10.04 -6.62 -6.73
N TYR A 546 9.87 -5.61 -5.86
CA TYR A 546 10.45 -4.27 -6.02
C TYR A 546 10.97 -3.71 -4.68
N SER A 547 12.23 -3.27 -4.63
CA SER A 547 12.75 -2.46 -3.50
C SER A 547 12.62 -3.12 -2.10
N ASN A 548 12.43 -4.44 -2.04
CA ASN A 548 12.28 -5.20 -0.80
C ASN A 548 13.60 -5.26 -0.02
N LYS A 549 13.50 -5.35 1.31
CA LYS A 549 14.63 -5.33 2.27
C LYS A 549 14.60 -6.56 3.17
N GLY A 550 15.68 -6.80 3.91
CA GLY A 550 15.83 -7.96 4.78
C GLY A 550 16.40 -9.20 4.07
N VAL A 551 16.73 -10.24 4.84
CA VAL A 551 17.47 -11.41 4.34
C VAL A 551 16.65 -12.21 3.33
N GLY A 552 15.33 -12.34 3.54
CA GLY A 552 14.44 -13.06 2.62
C GLY A 552 14.16 -12.34 1.30
N ALA A 553 14.58 -11.07 1.16
CA ALA A 553 14.40 -10.27 -0.06
C ALA A 553 15.51 -10.48 -1.11
N GLN A 554 16.47 -11.39 -0.88
CA GLN A 554 17.49 -11.72 -1.87
C GLN A 554 16.87 -12.42 -3.08
N THR A 555 17.01 -11.82 -4.26
CA THR A 555 16.38 -12.31 -5.50
C THR A 555 17.28 -13.16 -6.40
N ASN A 556 18.57 -13.30 -6.06
CA ASN A 556 19.58 -14.01 -6.86
C ASN A 556 19.34 -15.52 -7.01
N ALA A 557 18.63 -16.14 -6.07
CA ALA A 557 18.31 -17.56 -6.03
C ALA A 557 16.82 -17.87 -6.32
N ARG A 558 16.05 -16.87 -6.76
CA ARG A 558 14.63 -17.03 -7.10
C ARG A 558 14.41 -17.97 -8.28
N ILE A 559 13.20 -18.48 -8.37
CA ILE A 559 12.73 -19.24 -9.54
C ILE A 559 12.89 -18.46 -10.86
N LYS A 560 13.00 -19.19 -11.97
CA LYS A 560 13.26 -18.63 -13.32
C LYS A 560 12.04 -18.71 -14.25
N TRP A 561 10.85 -18.60 -13.69
CA TRP A 561 9.61 -18.68 -14.47
C TRP A 561 9.42 -17.43 -15.35
N PRO A 562 8.89 -17.54 -16.57
CA PRO A 562 8.67 -16.37 -17.43
C PRO A 562 7.77 -15.30 -16.81
N GLY A 563 6.79 -15.68 -15.97
CA GLY A 563 5.91 -14.77 -15.24
C GLY A 563 6.50 -14.13 -13.97
N TYR A 564 7.74 -14.47 -13.59
CA TYR A 564 8.42 -13.85 -12.45
C TYR A 564 9.29 -12.67 -12.88
N HIS A 565 9.19 -11.57 -12.13
CA HIS A 565 9.75 -10.28 -12.53
C HIS A 565 10.41 -9.56 -11.33
N ILE A 566 11.65 -9.10 -11.53
CA ILE A 566 12.25 -8.06 -10.69
C ILE A 566 11.96 -6.73 -11.40
N ILE A 567 10.97 -5.99 -10.92
CA ILE A 567 10.44 -4.83 -11.63
C ILE A 567 11.20 -3.53 -11.27
N LYS A 568 10.98 -2.48 -12.06
CA LYS A 568 11.56 -1.14 -11.83
C LYS A 568 10.49 -0.15 -11.36
N LYS A 569 10.91 1.05 -10.96
CA LYS A 569 10.04 2.09 -10.38
C LYS A 569 8.83 2.41 -11.27
N GLU A 570 9.06 2.51 -12.57
CA GLU A 570 8.06 2.85 -13.59
C GLU A 570 6.95 1.79 -13.70
N GLU A 571 7.31 0.53 -13.46
CA GLU A 571 6.39 -0.61 -13.45
C GLU A 571 5.71 -0.74 -12.08
N ALA A 572 6.46 -0.59 -10.99
CA ALA A 572 5.95 -0.65 -9.62
C ALA A 572 4.92 0.46 -9.32
N MET A 573 5.07 1.66 -9.92
CA MET A 573 4.08 2.74 -9.83
C MET A 573 2.68 2.28 -10.28
N LYS A 574 2.56 1.34 -11.22
CA LYS A 574 1.26 0.83 -11.70
C LYS A 574 0.45 0.08 -10.64
N PHE A 575 1.12 -0.43 -9.61
CA PHE A 575 0.53 -1.22 -8.52
C PHE A 575 0.32 -0.39 -7.24
N THR A 576 0.55 0.92 -7.30
CA THR A 576 0.29 1.85 -6.20
C THR A 576 -1.20 2.15 -6.06
N VAL A 577 -1.62 2.65 -4.90
CA VAL A 577 -3.03 2.99 -4.62
C VAL A 577 -3.61 3.98 -5.64
N GLU A 578 -2.84 4.98 -6.06
CA GLU A 578 -3.26 5.97 -7.06
C GLU A 578 -3.60 5.31 -8.40
N THR A 579 -2.70 4.46 -8.91
CA THR A 579 -2.83 3.91 -10.28
C THR A 579 -3.66 2.63 -10.33
N PHE A 580 -3.56 1.77 -9.31
CA PHE A 580 -4.22 0.46 -9.27
C PHE A 580 -5.67 0.54 -8.76
N TYR A 581 -5.99 1.51 -7.88
CA TYR A 581 -7.36 1.71 -7.39
C TYR A 581 -8.10 2.94 -7.90
N GLN A 582 -7.38 3.98 -8.33
CA GLN A 582 -7.89 5.35 -8.31
C GLN A 582 -8.37 5.67 -6.88
N GLY A 583 -7.43 5.58 -5.93
CA GLY A 583 -7.69 5.58 -4.48
C GLY A 583 -8.25 6.86 -3.87
N ASP A 584 -8.83 7.77 -4.65
CA ASP A 584 -9.48 9.00 -4.19
C ASP A 584 -10.61 8.71 -3.19
N TRP A 585 -11.28 7.56 -3.30
CA TRP A 585 -12.28 7.10 -2.33
C TRP A 585 -11.68 6.73 -0.96
N ILE A 586 -10.42 6.28 -0.93
CA ILE A 586 -9.69 5.96 0.32
C ILE A 586 -9.33 7.26 1.04
N SER A 587 -8.72 8.22 0.33
CA SER A 587 -8.40 9.54 0.90
C SER A 587 -9.66 10.34 1.24
N SER A 588 -10.74 10.23 0.47
CA SER A 588 -12.04 10.85 0.78
C SER A 588 -12.72 10.26 2.02
N SER A 589 -12.51 8.97 2.33
CA SER A 589 -12.90 8.40 3.63
C SER A 589 -12.03 8.89 4.81
N GLY A 590 -10.99 9.68 4.51
CA GLY A 590 -9.92 10.11 5.41
C GLY A 590 -9.14 8.97 6.05
N SER A 591 -9.20 7.78 5.45
CA SER A 591 -8.32 6.69 5.81
C SER A 591 -6.89 7.10 5.50
N PRO A 592 -5.94 6.94 6.45
CA PRO A 592 -4.53 7.24 6.16
C PRO A 592 -4.07 6.35 5.01
N VAL A 593 -3.35 6.92 4.04
CA VAL A 593 -2.97 6.22 2.80
C VAL A 593 -1.73 6.87 2.19
N HIS A 594 -0.85 6.06 1.62
CA HIS A 594 0.17 6.54 0.68
C HIS A 594 -0.31 6.20 -0.72
N LEU A 595 -0.48 7.22 -1.57
CA LEU A 595 -1.07 7.06 -2.89
C LEU A 595 -0.08 6.43 -3.89
N GLY A 596 1.18 6.86 -3.88
CA GLY A 596 2.26 6.35 -4.73
C GLY A 596 3.22 5.36 -4.03
N LEU A 597 4.41 5.19 -4.62
CA LEU A 597 5.56 4.59 -3.94
C LEU A 597 6.14 5.58 -2.92
N GLU A 598 6.78 5.06 -1.86
CA GLU A 598 7.52 5.93 -0.94
C GLU A 598 8.69 6.60 -1.69
N ALA A 599 8.93 7.88 -1.41
CA ALA A 599 9.85 8.72 -2.18
C ALA A 599 11.35 8.43 -1.88
N VAL A 600 11.80 7.23 -2.22
CA VAL A 600 13.21 6.94 -2.41
C VAL A 600 13.59 7.30 -3.85
N ASP A 601 14.77 7.91 -4.01
CA ASP A 601 15.40 8.22 -5.31
C ASP A 601 14.72 9.29 -6.20
N SER A 602 14.78 10.55 -5.75
CA SER A 602 14.84 11.73 -6.65
C SER A 602 15.89 12.77 -6.24
N ILE A 603 16.33 12.81 -4.98
CA ILE A 603 17.28 13.81 -4.45
C ILE A 603 18.77 13.46 -4.72
N LEU A 604 19.11 12.19 -4.96
CA LEU A 604 20.50 11.70 -4.90
C LEU A 604 21.31 11.70 -6.22
N ARG A 605 20.73 12.07 -7.37
CA ARG A 605 21.40 11.87 -8.69
C ARG A 605 22.19 13.06 -9.25
N ASN A 606 22.22 14.22 -8.59
CA ASN A 606 22.81 15.44 -9.19
C ASN A 606 23.63 16.33 -8.23
N SER A 607 24.39 15.74 -7.29
CA SER A 607 25.44 16.48 -6.58
C SER A 607 26.72 15.67 -6.44
N LYS A 608 27.77 16.08 -7.17
CA LYS A 608 29.14 15.72 -6.84
C LYS A 608 29.66 16.69 -5.78
N SER A 609 29.92 16.13 -4.59
CA SER A 609 30.68 16.72 -3.48
C SER A 609 29.96 17.70 -2.55
N ARG A 610 30.18 17.46 -1.25
CA ARG A 610 29.84 18.22 -0.02
C ARG A 610 28.49 17.91 0.62
N PHE A 611 28.58 17.21 1.76
CA PHE A 611 27.52 17.09 2.75
C PHE A 611 27.34 18.41 3.51
N VAL A 612 26.18 19.06 3.35
CA VAL A 612 25.62 20.02 4.31
C VAL A 612 24.10 19.90 4.23
N ILE A 613 23.44 19.36 5.27
CA ILE A 613 21.97 19.43 5.41
C ILE A 613 21.64 20.76 6.10
N CYS A 614 21.68 21.85 5.34
CA CYS A 614 21.07 23.12 5.75
C CYS A 614 19.64 23.14 5.21
N VAL A 615 18.69 22.87 6.08
CA VAL A 615 17.26 22.92 5.77
C VAL A 615 16.68 24.21 6.32
N LYS A 616 16.18 25.06 5.42
CA LYS A 616 15.32 26.18 5.78
C LYS A 616 13.87 25.70 5.70
N GLU A 617 13.15 25.87 6.82
CA GLU A 617 11.72 25.63 7.04
C GLU A 617 11.23 24.16 6.88
N GLY A 618 10.84 23.57 8.02
CA GLY A 618 9.80 22.52 8.12
C GLY A 618 10.03 21.19 7.40
N ILE A 619 11.03 20.39 7.80
CA ILE A 619 11.20 19.01 7.29
C ILE A 619 10.92 17.96 8.36
N TYR A 620 10.10 16.98 7.96
CA TYR A 620 9.82 15.73 8.63
C TYR A 620 10.82 14.65 8.20
N VAL A 621 11.47 13.97 9.14
CA VAL A 621 12.38 12.84 8.86
C VAL A 621 11.90 11.60 9.61
N GLU A 622 11.67 10.52 8.85
CA GLU A 622 11.21 9.23 9.36
C GLU A 622 11.99 8.08 8.69
N ASN A 623 12.20 6.98 9.42
CA ASN A 623 12.84 5.73 8.95
C ASN A 623 14.29 5.85 8.41
N VAL A 624 15.08 6.84 8.83
CA VAL A 624 16.50 6.94 8.47
C VAL A 624 17.37 6.14 9.45
N LYS A 625 18.24 5.28 8.89
CA LYS A 625 19.35 4.60 9.58
C LYS A 625 20.67 5.10 8.99
N ILE A 626 21.58 5.61 9.82
CA ILE A 626 22.89 6.09 9.39
C ILE A 626 23.93 5.09 9.90
N GLU A 627 24.61 4.35 9.02
CA GLU A 627 25.60 3.33 9.37
C GLU A 627 27.02 3.67 8.88
N LYS A 628 28.02 3.13 9.59
CA LYS A 628 29.46 3.39 9.42
C LYS A 628 30.02 3.07 8.02
N GLN A 629 30.98 3.90 7.59
CA GLN A 629 32.12 3.45 6.78
C GLN A 629 33.40 3.47 7.61
N GLN A 630 34.30 2.51 7.39
CA GLN A 630 35.58 2.39 8.11
C GLN A 630 36.56 3.50 7.73
N TRP A 631 36.85 4.42 8.65
CA TRP A 631 38.03 5.28 8.60
C TRP A 631 38.56 5.54 10.02
N ASN A 632 39.85 5.86 10.15
CA ASN A 632 40.51 6.05 11.44
C ASN A 632 40.30 7.47 12.01
N ALA A 633 39.98 7.52 13.31
CA ALA A 633 40.20 8.63 14.25
C ALA A 633 39.89 10.08 13.79
N MET A 634 38.65 10.53 13.95
CA MET A 634 38.25 11.92 14.30
C MET A 634 36.75 11.96 14.66
N MET A 635 36.30 12.92 15.49
CA MET A 635 34.90 13.04 16.02
C MET A 635 33.79 12.74 14.98
N TYR A 636 32.81 11.90 15.35
CA TYR A 636 31.78 11.38 14.43
C TYR A 636 30.33 11.74 14.84
N VAL A 637 29.89 12.95 14.50
CA VAL A 637 28.49 13.35 14.66
C VAL A 637 27.59 12.61 13.65
N ALA A 638 26.63 11.81 14.10
CA ALA A 638 25.67 11.12 13.21
C ALA A 638 24.63 12.08 12.61
N LEU A 639 24.17 13.07 13.37
CA LEU A 639 23.29 14.13 12.87
C LEU A 639 23.58 15.46 13.57
N ARG A 640 23.67 16.54 12.78
CA ARG A 640 23.57 17.92 13.27
C ARG A 640 22.27 18.54 12.77
N SER A 641 21.37 18.95 13.66
CA SER A 641 20.21 19.77 13.30
C SER A 641 20.36 21.20 13.79
N SER A 642 20.01 22.16 12.93
CA SER A 642 19.95 23.60 13.22
C SER A 642 18.65 24.25 12.73
N SER A 643 17.65 23.45 12.36
CA SER A 643 16.35 23.96 11.89
C SER A 643 15.36 24.03 13.05
N ASP A 644 14.52 25.06 13.07
CA ASP A 644 13.44 25.17 14.04
C ASP A 644 12.29 24.22 13.71
N GLN A 645 11.55 23.80 14.73
CA GLN A 645 10.45 22.85 14.62
C GLN A 645 10.86 21.52 13.95
N SER A 646 12.10 21.06 14.18
CA SER A 646 12.59 19.80 13.63
C SER A 646 11.87 18.59 14.24
N ILE A 647 11.32 17.70 13.41
CA ILE A 647 10.63 16.48 13.86
C ILE A 647 11.37 15.24 13.37
N PHE A 648 11.75 14.39 14.32
CA PHE A 648 12.36 13.08 14.07
C PHE A 648 11.47 12.00 14.68
N ARG A 649 10.91 11.12 13.84
CA ARG A 649 10.04 10.03 14.28
C ARG A 649 10.57 8.68 13.77
N ARG A 650 10.63 7.67 14.65
CA ARG A 650 11.04 6.30 14.29
C ARG A 650 12.40 6.21 13.56
N CYS A 651 13.29 7.20 13.76
CA CYS A 651 14.67 7.14 13.28
C CYS A 651 15.52 6.23 14.17
N SER A 652 16.73 5.91 13.72
CA SER A 652 17.77 5.28 14.55
C SER A 652 19.10 6.01 14.37
N PHE A 653 19.69 6.46 15.48
CA PHE A 653 20.95 7.19 15.50
C PHE A 653 22.02 6.34 16.21
N ASP A 654 23.07 5.98 15.49
CA ASP A 654 24.22 5.20 15.97
C ASP A 654 25.51 5.92 15.56
N ALA A 655 26.27 6.35 16.56
CA ALA A 655 27.66 6.77 16.43
C ALA A 655 28.39 6.54 17.75
N TYR A 656 29.71 6.76 17.74
CA TYR A 656 30.54 6.45 18.90
C TYR A 656 30.49 7.60 19.93
N GLU A 657 31.06 8.75 19.60
CA GLU A 657 31.05 9.97 20.42
C GLU A 657 30.26 11.06 19.68
N ASP A 658 29.59 11.95 20.43
CA ASP A 658 28.84 13.09 19.88
C ASP A 658 27.72 12.71 18.88
N THR A 659 27.01 11.60 19.12
CA THR A 659 26.01 11.04 18.19
C THR A 659 24.99 12.05 17.65
N LEU A 660 24.40 12.88 18.52
CA LEU A 660 23.39 13.87 18.13
C LEU A 660 23.79 15.29 18.52
N SER A 661 24.22 16.08 17.53
CA SER A 661 24.56 17.49 17.69
C SER A 661 23.34 18.38 17.50
N LYS A 662 22.89 18.98 18.59
CA LYS A 662 21.76 19.90 18.59
C LYS A 662 22.26 21.33 18.54
N HIS A 663 22.15 21.94 17.37
CA HIS A 663 22.29 23.39 17.26
C HIS A 663 20.98 24.09 17.64
N SER A 664 21.03 25.42 17.71
CA SER A 664 19.92 26.33 18.03
C SER A 664 18.56 25.91 17.43
N SER A 665 17.48 26.31 18.14
CA SER A 665 16.05 26.14 17.81
C SER A 665 15.35 24.92 18.45
N ARG A 666 14.04 24.73 18.18
CA ARG A 666 13.15 23.73 18.80
C ARG A 666 13.16 22.40 18.04
N GLN A 667 13.22 21.28 18.77
CA GLN A 667 13.36 19.95 18.18
C GLN A 667 12.57 18.89 18.97
N PHE A 668 11.93 17.95 18.28
CA PHE A 668 11.14 16.86 18.89
C PHE A 668 11.53 15.49 18.33
N TYR A 669 11.75 14.54 19.24
CA TYR A 669 12.20 13.18 18.92
C TYR A 669 11.28 12.13 19.54
N ARG A 670 10.50 11.41 18.73
CA ARG A 670 9.52 10.41 19.19
C ARG A 670 9.80 9.01 18.63
N GLU A 671 9.75 7.97 19.47
CA GLU A 671 9.94 6.55 19.05
C GLU A 671 11.32 6.29 18.41
N CYS A 672 12.36 7.07 18.77
CA CYS A 672 13.45 7.49 17.87
C CYS A 672 14.87 7.02 18.32
N GLN A 673 15.10 5.71 18.46
CA GLN A 673 16.30 5.04 19.01
C GLN A 673 17.64 5.81 18.97
N ILE A 674 18.40 5.80 20.08
CA ILE A 674 19.74 6.42 20.20
C ILE A 674 20.76 5.45 20.80
N ILE A 675 21.94 5.39 20.19
CA ILE A 675 23.08 4.55 20.57
C ILE A 675 24.36 5.40 20.57
N GLY A 676 25.22 5.24 21.58
CA GLY A 676 26.56 5.83 21.62
C GLY A 676 27.30 5.64 22.95
N THR A 677 28.47 6.26 23.09
CA THR A 677 29.30 6.22 24.32
C THR A 677 29.32 7.57 25.04
N ILE A 678 30.04 8.55 24.49
CA ILE A 678 30.32 9.85 25.11
C ILE A 678 29.45 10.94 24.48
N HIS A 679 28.78 11.72 25.33
CA HIS A 679 27.95 12.89 24.99
C HIS A 679 26.97 12.66 23.83
N PHE A 680 26.38 11.48 23.73
CA PHE A 680 25.60 11.09 22.55
C PHE A 680 24.36 11.97 22.30
N ILE A 681 23.96 12.79 23.28
CA ILE A 681 23.00 13.90 23.11
C ILE A 681 23.66 15.24 23.54
N PHE A 682 24.19 16.05 22.62
CA PHE A 682 24.91 17.28 22.98
C PHE A 682 24.47 18.55 22.24
N GLY A 683 24.81 19.72 22.81
CA GLY A 683 24.63 21.04 22.19
C GLY A 683 23.64 21.98 22.90
N ASN A 684 23.16 23.00 22.18
CA ASN A 684 22.40 24.12 22.72
C ASN A 684 21.09 24.38 21.92
N ALA A 685 20.16 23.43 22.03
CA ALA A 685 18.80 23.49 21.46
C ALA A 685 17.74 23.40 22.55
N ALA A 686 16.47 23.67 22.23
CA ALA A 686 15.33 23.28 23.04
C ALA A 686 14.78 21.95 22.49
N ALA A 687 15.07 20.83 23.15
CA ALA A 687 14.84 19.51 22.54
C ALA A 687 14.19 18.49 23.48
N VAL A 688 13.04 17.96 23.08
CA VAL A 688 12.27 16.94 23.83
C VAL A 688 12.38 15.56 23.18
N PHE A 689 12.54 14.53 24.02
CA PHE A 689 12.67 13.12 23.66
C PHE A 689 11.55 12.36 24.37
N GLN A 690 10.65 11.70 23.61
CA GLN A 690 9.53 10.93 24.15
C GLN A 690 9.51 9.48 23.65
N ASN A 691 9.12 8.56 24.55
CA ASN A 691 8.76 7.16 24.27
C ASN A 691 9.87 6.35 23.55
N ARG A 692 11.07 6.21 24.17
CA ARG A 692 12.28 5.65 23.51
C ARG A 692 13.44 5.17 24.42
N THR A 693 13.78 3.87 24.39
CA THR A 693 15.03 3.33 23.78
C THR A 693 16.36 4.11 23.82
N THR A 694 16.98 4.39 24.97
CA THR A 694 18.35 4.97 25.07
C THR A 694 19.37 3.89 25.46
N LEU A 695 20.40 3.66 24.62
CA LEU A 695 21.26 2.46 24.68
C LEU A 695 22.78 2.81 24.67
N PRO A 696 23.47 2.88 25.82
CA PRO A 696 24.94 3.06 25.88
C PRO A 696 25.70 1.81 25.41
N MET A 697 26.95 1.99 24.92
CA MET A 697 27.83 0.92 24.40
C MET A 697 29.10 0.70 25.25
N LYS A 698 29.79 -0.44 25.04
CA LYS A 698 31.12 -0.72 25.65
C LYS A 698 32.29 0.17 25.17
N LYS A 699 33.34 0.18 26.02
CA LYS A 699 34.77 0.60 25.84
C LYS A 699 35.23 1.98 26.35
N GLN A 700 34.36 2.91 26.77
CA GLN A 700 34.76 4.17 27.42
C GLN A 700 33.72 4.58 28.48
N ASN A 701 34.04 5.54 29.36
CA ASN A 701 33.07 6.14 30.28
C ASN A 701 31.90 6.73 29.47
N ASN A 702 30.67 6.38 29.80
CA ASN A 702 29.49 6.78 29.03
C ASN A 702 28.80 7.98 29.68
N THR A 703 28.39 8.97 28.88
CA THR A 703 27.71 10.18 29.37
C THR A 703 26.55 10.53 28.45
N ILE A 704 25.31 10.47 28.97
CA ILE A 704 24.10 10.46 28.15
C ILE A 704 23.82 11.80 27.47
N ASN A 705 24.13 12.93 28.11
CA ASN A 705 24.03 14.25 27.48
C ASN A 705 25.11 15.24 27.91
N ALA A 706 25.33 16.25 27.06
CA ALA A 706 26.15 17.43 27.35
C ALA A 706 25.50 18.71 26.79
N GLN A 707 24.76 19.42 27.65
CA GLN A 707 24.03 20.63 27.25
C GLN A 707 24.93 21.87 27.41
N SER A 708 24.87 22.80 26.47
CA SER A 708 25.79 23.96 26.38
C SER A 708 25.12 25.33 26.30
N ARG A 709 24.07 25.56 27.08
CA ARG A 709 23.47 26.89 27.29
C ARG A 709 24.45 27.81 28.02
N THR A 710 24.67 29.00 27.44
CA THR A 710 25.68 29.97 27.88
C THR A 710 25.09 31.21 28.54
N ASP A 711 23.76 31.36 28.55
CA ASP A 711 23.08 32.56 29.02
C ASP A 711 21.75 32.18 29.69
N PRO A 712 21.37 32.82 30.83
CA PRO A 712 20.15 32.49 31.55
C PRO A 712 18.87 32.85 30.77
N ASN A 713 18.94 33.73 29.77
CA ASN A 713 17.80 34.14 28.95
C ASN A 713 17.57 33.25 27.72
N GLN A 714 18.49 32.33 27.39
CA GLN A 714 18.29 31.36 26.32
C GLN A 714 17.23 30.32 26.73
N ASN A 715 16.09 30.26 26.05
CA ASN A 715 15.12 29.18 26.29
C ASN A 715 15.55 27.87 25.60
N THR A 716 16.64 27.28 26.08
CA THR A 716 17.23 26.03 25.58
C THR A 716 17.52 25.04 26.72
N GLY A 717 17.60 23.75 26.37
CA GLY A 717 17.80 22.65 27.29
C GLY A 717 17.37 21.31 26.69
N ILE A 718 17.63 20.22 27.41
CA ILE A 718 17.29 18.85 26.99
C ILE A 718 16.22 18.32 27.93
N SER A 719 15.15 17.74 27.38
CA SER A 719 14.11 17.07 28.16
C SER A 719 13.93 15.64 27.67
N ILE A 720 14.15 14.66 28.54
CA ILE A 720 14.00 13.23 28.28
C ILE A 720 12.82 12.73 29.10
N GLN A 721 11.78 12.24 28.44
CA GLN A 721 10.47 12.00 29.04
C GLN A 721 9.94 10.62 28.63
N GLN A 722 9.43 9.84 29.59
CA GLN A 722 8.78 8.56 29.30
C GLN A 722 9.66 7.63 28.44
N CYS A 723 10.98 7.70 28.64
CA CYS A 723 11.96 6.93 27.90
C CYS A 723 12.33 5.67 28.68
N GLN A 724 12.80 4.66 27.96
CA GLN A 724 13.41 3.49 28.55
C GLN A 724 14.93 3.61 28.34
N MET A 725 15.69 3.50 29.42
CA MET A 725 17.14 3.63 29.43
C MET A 725 17.70 2.28 29.90
N THR A 726 18.39 1.57 29.02
CA THR A 726 18.89 0.21 29.23
C THR A 726 20.19 0.02 28.44
N PRO A 727 21.13 -0.83 28.87
CA PRO A 727 22.37 -1.08 28.12
C PRO A 727 22.12 -1.62 26.69
N PHE A 728 22.97 -1.26 25.72
CA PHE A 728 22.95 -1.88 24.37
C PHE A 728 23.56 -3.29 24.39
N ASP A 729 24.72 -3.40 25.03
CA ASP A 729 25.48 -4.64 25.24
C ASP A 729 25.95 -4.73 26.69
N ASN A 730 26.68 -5.79 27.05
CA ASN A 730 27.18 -5.96 28.42
C ASN A 730 28.19 -4.85 28.77
N LEU A 731 27.73 -3.80 29.48
CA LEU A 731 28.56 -2.65 29.81
C LEU A 731 29.63 -3.01 30.84
N THR A 732 30.86 -2.59 30.54
CA THR A 732 32.02 -2.74 31.42
C THR A 732 32.59 -1.39 31.90
N ALA A 733 31.86 -0.30 31.67
CA ALA A 733 32.32 1.06 31.93
C ALA A 733 31.25 1.89 32.67
N PRO A 734 31.63 2.79 33.60
CA PRO A 734 30.71 3.67 34.30
C PRO A 734 29.85 4.49 33.32
N THR A 735 28.57 4.64 33.64
CA THR A 735 27.61 5.38 32.81
C THR A 735 26.87 6.42 33.63
N PHE A 736 26.87 7.67 33.15
CA PHE A 736 26.28 8.83 33.82
C PHE A 736 25.17 9.47 32.98
N LEU A 737 24.13 9.99 33.64
CA LEU A 737 22.98 10.69 33.06
C LEU A 737 23.36 11.92 32.24
N GLY A 738 24.51 12.53 32.46
CA GLY A 738 25.00 13.67 31.68
C GLY A 738 26.02 14.52 32.43
N ARG A 739 26.43 15.62 31.79
CA ARG A 739 27.21 16.69 32.42
C ARG A 739 26.87 18.08 31.82
N PRO A 740 27.05 19.17 32.58
CA PRO A 740 27.08 20.51 32.01
C PRO A 740 28.30 20.68 31.11
N TRP A 741 28.11 21.32 29.95
CA TRP A 741 29.21 21.76 29.07
C TRP A 741 29.42 23.29 29.13
N ARG A 742 28.46 24.05 29.67
CA ARG A 742 28.51 25.52 29.86
C ARG A 742 27.71 25.95 31.10
N ASP A 743 27.94 27.19 31.52
CA ASP A 743 27.55 27.71 32.83
C ASP A 743 26.05 27.67 33.13
N TYR A 744 25.18 27.76 32.12
CA TYR A 744 23.73 27.79 32.30
C TYR A 744 23.07 26.50 31.77
N ALA A 745 23.83 25.41 31.65
CA ALA A 745 23.39 24.17 31.04
C ALA A 745 22.16 23.58 31.71
N ALA A 746 21.17 23.15 30.92
CA ALA A 746 19.86 22.72 31.42
C ALA A 746 19.40 21.36 30.85
N THR A 747 19.18 20.36 31.72
CA THR A 747 18.65 19.04 31.34
C THR A 747 17.69 18.45 32.39
N VAL A 748 16.53 17.96 31.96
CA VAL A 748 15.57 17.22 32.81
C VAL A 748 15.36 15.80 32.28
N ILE A 749 15.39 14.81 33.17
CA ILE A 749 15.02 13.41 32.88
C ILE A 749 13.81 13.05 33.74
N MET A 750 12.68 12.74 33.13
CA MET A 750 11.44 12.50 33.88
C MET A 750 10.60 11.34 33.37
N GLN A 751 9.85 10.72 34.29
CA GLN A 751 8.93 9.60 34.06
C GLN A 751 9.56 8.45 33.26
N SER A 752 10.88 8.29 33.35
CA SER A 752 11.65 7.37 32.52
C SER A 752 12.09 6.15 33.32
N TYR A 753 12.11 4.99 32.66
CA TYR A 753 12.69 3.77 33.21
C TYR A 753 14.22 3.82 33.12
N ILE A 754 14.91 3.62 34.23
CA ILE A 754 16.38 3.59 34.32
C ILE A 754 16.81 2.21 34.81
N GLY A 755 17.48 1.44 33.95
CA GLY A 755 18.09 0.16 34.28
C GLY A 755 19.29 0.25 35.25
N ASP A 756 19.78 -0.91 35.67
CA ASP A 756 20.81 -1.13 36.70
C ASP A 756 22.26 -0.82 36.26
N PHE A 757 22.42 -0.29 35.04
CA PHE A 757 23.70 0.05 34.42
C PHE A 757 24.24 1.43 34.81
N LEU A 758 23.44 2.27 35.47
CA LEU A 758 23.79 3.64 35.82
C LEU A 758 24.68 3.69 37.07
N ASP A 759 25.72 4.51 37.03
CA ASP A 759 26.50 4.81 38.23
C ASP A 759 25.60 5.46 39.31
N PRO A 760 25.68 5.07 40.59
CA PRO A 760 24.86 5.65 41.64
C PRO A 760 24.98 7.18 41.78
N SER A 761 26.13 7.78 41.41
CA SER A 761 26.29 9.24 41.36
C SER A 761 25.34 9.92 40.38
N GLY A 762 24.83 9.17 39.39
CA GLY A 762 23.92 9.59 38.34
C GLY A 762 24.55 10.58 37.38
N TRP A 763 24.82 11.79 37.84
CA TRP A 763 25.54 12.84 37.12
C TRP A 763 27.05 12.71 37.38
N ILE A 764 27.89 13.16 36.44
CA ILE A 764 29.35 12.98 36.58
C ILE A 764 29.87 13.79 37.79
N PRO A 765 30.61 13.20 38.74
CA PRO A 765 31.00 13.91 39.95
C PRO A 765 32.05 15.00 39.69
N ASN A 766 33.14 14.69 38.96
CA ASN A 766 34.19 15.65 38.61
C ASN A 766 34.32 15.69 37.08
N TRP A 767 34.23 16.88 36.46
CA TRP A 767 34.12 17.02 35.00
C TRP A 767 35.41 17.47 34.31
N GLU A 768 36.23 18.28 34.99
CA GLU A 768 37.64 18.60 34.75
C GLU A 768 38.35 18.72 36.12
N GLN A 769 39.69 18.75 36.16
CA GLN A 769 40.52 18.66 37.38
C GLN A 769 39.97 19.48 38.56
N ASP A 770 39.33 18.78 39.50
CA ASP A 770 38.82 19.27 40.79
C ASP A 770 37.99 20.57 40.75
N MET A 771 37.22 20.79 39.68
CA MET A 771 36.23 21.87 39.60
C MET A 771 34.79 21.34 39.71
N ASP A 772 34.04 21.91 40.65
CA ASP A 772 32.58 21.77 40.70
C ASP A 772 31.92 22.43 39.47
N PRO A 773 30.76 21.95 39.00
CA PRO A 773 29.99 22.65 37.98
C PRO A 773 29.48 24.02 38.42
N PRO A 774 29.26 24.95 37.48
CA PRO A 774 28.69 26.26 37.80
C PRO A 774 27.31 26.15 38.48
N ASN A 775 27.14 26.92 39.56
CA ASN A 775 25.91 26.99 40.36
C ASN A 775 24.69 27.55 39.59
N THR A 776 24.91 28.01 38.36
CA THR A 776 23.93 28.50 37.39
C THR A 776 23.34 27.40 36.48
N THR A 777 23.78 26.15 36.61
CA THR A 777 23.27 25.00 35.84
C THR A 777 21.96 24.44 36.41
N PHE A 778 21.09 23.89 35.55
CA PHE A 778 19.80 23.30 35.93
C PHE A 778 19.67 21.88 35.40
N TYR A 779 20.15 20.90 36.17
CA TYR A 779 19.86 19.50 35.93
C TYR A 779 18.63 19.09 36.77
N ALA A 780 17.92 18.00 36.46
CA ALA A 780 16.83 17.50 37.31
C ALA A 780 16.39 16.08 36.97
N GLU A 781 15.84 15.40 37.98
CA GLU A 781 15.10 14.14 37.84
C GLU A 781 13.65 14.32 38.37
N TYR A 782 12.67 13.63 37.79
CA TYR A 782 11.27 13.65 38.27
C TYR A 782 10.52 12.34 37.94
N GLN A 783 10.02 11.64 38.96
CA GLN A 783 9.23 10.40 38.80
C GLN A 783 9.90 9.32 37.92
N ASN A 784 11.24 9.27 37.86
CA ASN A 784 11.95 8.16 37.23
C ASN A 784 11.81 6.88 38.06
N PHE A 785 11.85 5.73 37.40
CA PHE A 785 11.63 4.42 38.04
C PHE A 785 12.58 3.35 37.50
N GLY A 786 12.72 2.24 38.22
CA GLY A 786 13.65 1.16 37.86
C GLY A 786 14.92 1.13 38.72
N PRO A 787 15.77 0.10 38.59
CA PRO A 787 16.89 -0.13 39.52
C PRO A 787 17.98 0.95 39.52
N GLY A 788 18.11 1.75 38.45
CA GLY A 788 19.05 2.89 38.38
C GLY A 788 18.47 4.26 38.76
N SER A 789 17.18 4.35 39.10
CA SER A 789 16.52 5.62 39.46
C SER A 789 16.68 6.01 40.94
N ALA A 790 17.48 5.26 41.70
CA ALA A 790 17.82 5.53 43.10
C ALA A 790 18.61 6.86 43.21
N ILE A 791 18.15 7.80 44.05
CA ILE A 791 18.69 9.16 44.13
C ILE A 791 19.61 9.42 45.34
N GLU A 792 19.73 8.46 46.26
CA GLU A 792 20.37 8.63 47.58
C GLU A 792 21.88 8.83 47.51
N LYS A 793 22.48 8.53 46.35
CA LYS A 793 23.93 8.62 46.10
C LYS A 793 24.30 9.62 45.01
N ARG A 794 23.35 10.45 44.53
CA ARG A 794 23.58 11.42 43.46
C ARG A 794 24.67 12.44 43.83
N ALA A 795 25.41 12.92 42.83
CA ALA A 795 26.55 13.82 43.03
C ALA A 795 26.17 15.11 43.81
N GLY A 796 26.98 15.48 44.81
CA GLY A 796 26.62 16.51 45.81
C GLY A 796 26.73 17.97 45.35
N TRP A 797 27.37 18.26 44.20
CA TRP A 797 27.49 19.62 43.64
C TRP A 797 26.17 20.17 43.08
N LEU A 798 25.14 19.34 43.05
CA LEU A 798 23.80 19.66 42.60
C LEU A 798 23.14 20.73 43.50
N VAL A 799 23.04 21.97 42.99
CA VAL A 799 21.97 22.96 43.36
C VAL A 799 20.60 22.51 42.79
N VAL A 800 20.52 21.24 42.42
CA VAL A 800 19.49 20.60 41.64
C VAL A 800 18.65 19.76 42.58
N LEU A 801 17.36 20.06 42.59
CA LEU A 801 16.35 19.33 43.33
C LEU A 801 16.38 17.85 42.90
N PRO A 802 16.74 16.89 43.79
CA PRO A 802 16.83 15.46 43.43
C PRO A 802 15.50 14.89 42.94
N SER A 803 14.39 15.50 43.36
CA SER A 803 13.13 15.52 42.64
C SER A 803 12.66 16.97 42.56
N ILE A 804 12.49 17.50 41.34
CA ILE A 804 11.76 18.76 41.14
C ILE A 804 10.26 18.57 41.45
N THR A 805 9.52 19.67 41.63
CA THR A 805 8.05 19.63 41.75
C THR A 805 7.38 19.34 40.41
N SER A 806 6.10 18.91 40.45
CA SER A 806 5.29 18.74 39.23
C SER A 806 5.18 20.03 38.41
N VAL A 807 5.11 21.19 39.06
CA VAL A 807 5.04 22.52 38.44
C VAL A 807 6.35 22.88 37.73
N GLU A 808 7.49 22.46 38.26
CA GLU A 808 8.80 22.65 37.62
C GLU A 808 9.02 21.66 36.48
N ALA A 809 8.62 20.40 36.65
CA ALA A 809 8.65 19.38 35.60
C ALA A 809 7.78 19.79 34.40
N ALA A 810 6.60 20.35 34.66
CA ALA A 810 5.68 20.85 33.64
C ALA A 810 6.33 21.91 32.72
N LYS A 811 7.27 22.72 33.21
CA LYS A 811 7.98 23.72 32.36
C LYS A 811 8.80 23.06 31.24
N PHE A 812 9.14 21.78 31.37
CA PHE A 812 9.93 21.02 30.41
C PHE A 812 9.09 20.07 29.54
N THR A 813 7.75 20.03 29.67
CA THR A 813 6.86 19.23 28.78
C THR A 813 6.72 19.87 27.39
N VAL A 814 6.07 19.19 26.43
CA VAL A 814 6.18 19.53 25.01
C VAL A 814 5.59 20.91 24.69
N GLU A 815 4.45 21.26 25.29
CA GLU A 815 3.84 22.57 25.05
C GLU A 815 4.61 23.72 25.73
N PRO A 816 4.91 23.71 27.05
CA PRO A 816 5.57 24.85 27.68
C PRO A 816 7.02 25.05 27.22
N PHE A 817 7.73 23.96 26.87
CA PHE A 817 9.16 24.02 26.55
C PHE A 817 9.45 24.29 25.07
N ILE A 818 8.74 23.60 24.17
CA ILE A 818 8.98 23.70 22.72
C ILE A 818 7.74 24.13 21.92
N GLN A 819 6.65 24.54 22.58
CA GLN A 819 5.42 25.04 21.95
C GLN A 819 4.88 24.03 20.92
N GLY A 820 5.01 22.74 21.25
CA GLY A 820 4.89 21.63 20.31
C GLY A 820 3.51 21.45 19.70
N ARG A 821 2.44 21.82 20.41
CA ARG A 821 1.07 21.40 20.09
C ARG A 821 0.64 21.73 18.66
N GLN A 822 1.02 22.90 18.16
CA GLN A 822 0.63 23.35 16.82
C GLN A 822 1.43 22.67 15.70
N TRP A 823 2.76 22.68 15.76
CA TRP A 823 3.63 22.21 14.67
C TRP A 823 3.79 20.68 14.65
N LEU A 824 3.70 20.02 15.81
CA LEU A 824 3.66 18.55 15.87
C LEU A 824 2.34 18.01 15.29
N ALA A 825 1.20 18.63 15.62
CA ALA A 825 -0.10 18.26 15.06
C ALA A 825 -0.16 18.46 13.54
N GLN A 826 0.42 19.55 13.01
CA GLN A 826 0.55 19.78 11.56
C GLN A 826 1.33 18.66 10.85
N ALA A 827 2.31 18.06 11.52
CA ALA A 827 3.08 16.93 11.01
C ALA A 827 2.48 15.54 11.37
N ASN A 828 1.26 15.49 11.90
CA ASN A 828 0.60 14.26 12.36
C ASN A 828 1.43 13.46 13.39
N VAL A 829 2.13 14.18 14.27
CA VAL A 829 2.88 13.65 15.40
C VAL A 829 2.25 14.19 16.69
N PHE A 830 1.81 13.29 17.56
CA PHE A 830 1.23 13.68 18.85
C PHE A 830 2.31 13.67 19.95
N SER A 831 2.19 14.55 20.94
CA SER A 831 2.94 14.43 22.20
C SER A 831 2.16 13.54 23.17
N GLN A 832 2.87 12.90 24.10
CA GLN A 832 2.28 12.37 25.33
C GLN A 832 2.54 13.37 26.45
N ASP A 833 1.85 14.51 26.40
CA ASP A 833 1.87 15.46 27.51
C ASP A 833 1.09 14.88 28.70
N THR A 834 1.63 15.07 29.90
CA THR A 834 1.08 14.55 31.14
C THR A 834 -0.21 15.26 31.53
N SER A 835 -1.25 14.48 31.83
CA SER A 835 -2.43 14.92 32.60
C SER A 835 -2.06 15.23 34.05
#